data_AF-A0AA37K8E8-F1
#
_entry.id   AF-A0AA37K8E8-F1
#
_cell.length_a   1.000
_cell.length_b   1.000
_cell.length_c   1.000
_cell.angle_alpha   90.00
_cell.angle_beta   90.00
_cell.angle_gamma   90.00
#
_symmetry.space_group_name_H-M   'P 1'
#
loop_
_entity.id
_entity.type
_entity.pdbx_description
1 polymer ?
#
loop_
_entity_poly.entity_id
_entity_poly.type
_entity_poly.pdbx_seq_one_letter_code
_entity_poly.pdbx_strand_id
1 'polypeptide(L)'
;MDSLYAQHERASVTEMVQNMKTYPFSDPDPVANPSDIFYPYFRFDGFSEKSIDKEWKVVLLENDYICLTLFPEIGGKIWGAFDKVSKKEFIYNNHVVKFRDIAMRGPWTSGGIEFNFGIIGHAPTTSTPVDYLTKKKSDGSVSCYISSFDLITRTFWTVEVNLPKDKAYFTTKTTWYNSSSIDQPYYQWMNAAYKAERNAQFCYPGTNYIGHGGELHSFPFDEQGRDISWYEKNNFGNSKSYHVLGQYNDFYGIYWHDDDFGSIHHANYDEKLGMKIFLWGLSREGEIWKDLLTDTDGQYIELQSGRMFNQPASNSCFTPYKHTAFSPQATDTWIEYWFPVRNIKGVSKVSSIGALNVLKEKNCLKLYFSPLQQLSTTVKLYEGEQEIYSTFFNCDVLETWEDSIPFKSRGTCGRLKVVIGDNLLVYSEETSDNVTNRPKELPADFDWNSAYGLYIQGEQWMNQKVYDKAEKYLTASLEKEAYFLPALTSLASLYYRQGRYEDALFNCHIALSVNAYDGYSNYLYGLCNMALGNETDAKDGFSVASYSISFRSAAYEKLAEMFLIACDWKKAEHYALKSKDFNQQNLKADQVLMIAYRKMGQMNKAKAVIDSLLDDLPLYHLARFEDLLLGTFNEANKNSFASLIRSELSFETFMEMAEWYETVGCKDEALILFSFIDDYPIANYKRAWLLYEKGNISESLEMLDRANELSPEYIFPFRSSTIKVLEWAKTLRPNWKIDYYEGLIYWANQNKEKALELFDNCGEVEYAPFYLSRASLKKGEGRLMDLLKAEQKRISWRTGFALINYYVADHLWEQAVEVGEKYMKRYPSNYYIGLKYAKSLCEMGQYSQCISLLNKMSVLPNEGAYEGRAVYRAANLYRAIEQLNLGNYESAMKSVEDSKKWPENLGVGKPYDNMIDNRLENYLEAKVAKKQGDRQKELEILSLVANYKFSREYFESGNLLSALALQELGKVSEADDMVKIWSIRFPNDQKVQWCTAIYHKEYDKAIECLKSRKEQIDSTPWENSFYDSNFDLLVRLFGL
;
A
#
# COMPACT_ATOMS: atom_id res chain seq x y z
N MET A 1 38.94 47.54 -13.70
CA MET A 1 39.55 46.37 -13.03
C MET A 1 38.40 45.49 -12.60
N ASP A 2 37.98 44.65 -13.52
CA ASP A 2 37.05 43.56 -13.31
C ASP A 2 37.69 42.55 -12.36
N SER A 3 37.17 42.42 -11.14
CA SER A 3 37.37 41.20 -10.38
C SER A 3 36.16 40.30 -10.65
N LEU A 4 36.39 39.31 -11.49
CA LEU A 4 35.60 38.07 -11.55
C LEU A 4 35.39 37.55 -10.13
N TYR A 5 34.24 37.86 -9.54
CA TYR A 5 33.68 37.01 -8.50
C TYR A 5 33.19 35.76 -9.23
N ALA A 6 33.95 34.68 -9.10
CA ALA A 6 33.43 33.35 -9.37
C ALA A 6 32.12 33.22 -8.57
N GLN A 7 30.99 33.10 -9.25
CA GLN A 7 29.76 32.59 -8.64
C GLN A 7 30.09 31.18 -8.16
N HIS A 8 30.43 31.03 -6.87
CA HIS A 8 30.32 29.73 -6.23
C HIS A 8 28.85 29.33 -6.33
N GLU A 9 28.56 28.29 -7.10
CA GLU A 9 27.22 27.71 -7.20
C GLU A 9 26.80 27.28 -5.78
N ARG A 10 25.81 27.96 -5.18
CA ARG A 10 25.34 27.67 -3.81
C ARG A 10 24.48 26.41 -3.72
N ALA A 11 23.99 25.89 -4.85
CA ALA A 11 23.39 24.57 -4.92
C ALA A 11 23.86 23.81 -6.17
N SER A 12 24.03 22.50 -6.03
CA SER A 12 24.50 21.60 -7.08
C SER A 12 23.73 20.29 -7.10
N VAL A 13 23.62 19.72 -8.30
CA VAL A 13 23.10 18.37 -8.54
C VAL A 13 24.17 17.54 -9.23
N THR A 14 24.41 16.33 -8.73
CA THR A 14 25.40 15.39 -9.28
C THR A 14 24.79 14.00 -9.42
N GLU A 15 24.94 13.38 -10.59
CA GLU A 15 24.67 11.96 -10.79
C GLU A 15 25.97 11.18 -10.62
N MET A 16 25.95 10.14 -9.77
CA MET A 16 27.11 9.29 -9.52
C MET A 16 26.71 7.83 -9.32
N VAL A 17 27.71 6.97 -9.27
CA VAL A 17 27.56 5.57 -8.88
C VAL A 17 28.12 5.41 -7.47
N GLN A 18 27.35 4.78 -6.59
CA GLN A 18 27.74 4.50 -5.22
C GLN A 18 27.73 2.99 -4.99
N ASN A 19 28.84 2.44 -4.49
CA ASN A 19 28.91 1.05 -4.08
C ASN A 19 28.28 0.88 -2.69
N MET A 20 27.27 0.03 -2.58
CA MET A 20 26.55 -0.26 -1.34
C MET A 20 26.50 -1.77 -1.10
N LYS A 21 26.72 -2.17 0.15
CA LYS A 21 26.37 -3.53 0.57
C LYS A 21 24.87 -3.73 0.38
N THR A 22 24.54 -4.72 -0.42
CA THR A 22 23.18 -4.99 -0.87
C THR A 22 22.81 -6.43 -0.59
N TYR A 23 21.67 -6.65 0.04
CA TYR A 23 21.05 -7.97 0.16
C TYR A 23 19.96 -8.05 -0.91
N PRO A 24 20.25 -8.64 -2.08
CA PRO A 24 19.39 -8.52 -3.25
C PRO A 24 18.10 -9.33 -3.10
N PHE A 25 17.12 -8.97 -3.93
CA PHE A 25 15.97 -9.81 -4.26
C PHE A 25 16.14 -10.45 -5.65
N SER A 26 15.38 -11.50 -5.95
CA SER A 26 15.42 -12.25 -7.22
C SER A 26 14.14 -13.08 -7.43
N ASP A 27 14.16 -13.97 -8.44
CA ASP A 27 13.10 -14.96 -8.70
C ASP A 27 11.71 -14.33 -8.94
N PRO A 28 11.56 -13.49 -9.99
CA PRO A 28 10.24 -12.98 -10.40
C PRO A 28 9.29 -14.13 -10.72
N ASP A 29 8.02 -13.99 -10.35
CA ASP A 29 7.00 -15.02 -10.57
C ASP A 29 6.47 -14.99 -12.01
N PRO A 30 6.70 -16.05 -12.82
CA PRO A 30 6.17 -16.12 -14.18
C PRO A 30 4.69 -16.53 -14.24
N VAL A 31 4.06 -16.87 -13.12
CA VAL A 31 2.66 -17.32 -13.05
C VAL A 31 1.75 -16.10 -13.01
N ALA A 32 0.94 -15.93 -14.05
CA ALA A 32 -0.05 -14.86 -14.08
C ALA A 32 -1.23 -15.22 -13.16
N ASN A 33 -1.57 -14.31 -12.25
CA ASN A 33 -2.77 -14.38 -11.43
C ASN A 33 -3.45 -13.00 -11.36
N PRO A 34 -4.36 -12.69 -12.29
CA PRO A 34 -5.14 -11.46 -12.30
C PRO A 34 -6.04 -11.23 -11.08
N SER A 35 -6.13 -12.18 -10.13
CA SER A 35 -6.79 -11.94 -8.84
C SER A 35 -5.88 -11.21 -7.84
N ASP A 36 -4.59 -11.10 -8.10
CA ASP A 36 -3.66 -10.39 -7.23
C ASP A 36 -3.82 -8.87 -7.37
N ILE A 37 -3.76 -8.18 -6.24
CA ILE A 37 -3.96 -6.71 -6.17
C ILE A 37 -2.90 -5.92 -6.91
N PHE A 38 -1.74 -6.54 -7.19
CA PHE A 38 -0.63 -5.94 -7.93
C PHE A 38 -0.64 -6.28 -9.41
N TYR A 39 -1.61 -7.04 -9.93
CA TYR A 39 -1.72 -7.27 -11.38
C TYR A 39 -1.92 -5.93 -12.11
N PRO A 40 -1.17 -5.62 -13.19
CA PRO A 40 -0.42 -6.52 -14.08
C PRO A 40 1.08 -6.69 -13.79
N TYR A 41 1.56 -6.31 -12.61
CA TYR A 41 2.94 -6.59 -12.22
C TYR A 41 3.12 -8.07 -11.82
N PHE A 42 4.38 -8.53 -11.79
CA PHE A 42 4.79 -9.80 -11.16
C PHE A 42 5.44 -9.56 -9.79
N ARG A 43 5.32 -10.54 -8.90
CA ARG A 43 5.95 -10.56 -7.58
C ARG A 43 7.38 -11.15 -7.66
N PHE A 44 8.24 -10.82 -6.69
CA PHE A 44 9.53 -11.47 -6.47
C PHE A 44 9.51 -12.26 -5.16
N ASP A 45 9.95 -13.51 -5.18
CA ASP A 45 9.93 -14.40 -4.01
C ASP A 45 11.34 -14.78 -3.51
N GLY A 46 12.40 -14.34 -4.20
CA GLY A 46 13.78 -14.60 -3.81
C GLY A 46 14.35 -13.46 -2.97
N PHE A 47 14.86 -13.77 -1.77
CA PHE A 47 15.53 -12.81 -0.89
C PHE A 47 16.84 -13.40 -0.35
N SER A 48 17.90 -12.60 -0.35
CA SER A 48 19.21 -13.04 0.15
C SER A 48 19.44 -12.65 1.62
N GLU A 49 19.93 -13.61 2.40
CA GLU A 49 20.55 -13.36 3.72
C GLU A 49 21.99 -12.88 3.61
N LYS A 50 22.61 -13.00 2.44
CA LYS A 50 24.01 -12.60 2.20
C LYS A 50 24.06 -11.32 1.41
N SER A 51 24.91 -10.39 1.86
CA SER A 51 25.19 -9.17 1.13
C SER A 51 26.17 -9.41 -0.03
N ILE A 52 26.01 -8.62 -1.09
CA ILE A 52 27.01 -8.39 -2.14
C ILE A 52 27.30 -6.89 -2.21
N ASP A 53 28.49 -6.52 -2.65
CA ASP A 53 28.77 -5.13 -3.04
C ASP A 53 28.11 -4.88 -4.40
N LYS A 54 27.20 -3.89 -4.45
CA LYS A 54 26.48 -3.52 -5.67
C LYS A 54 26.60 -2.02 -5.91
N GLU A 55 26.90 -1.68 -7.15
CA GLU A 55 26.87 -0.32 -7.66
C GLU A 55 25.42 0.12 -7.90
N TRP A 56 25.05 1.26 -7.33
CA TRP A 56 23.75 1.90 -7.50
C TRP A 56 23.92 3.29 -8.07
N LYS A 57 23.02 3.68 -8.96
CA LYS A 57 22.93 5.06 -9.41
C LYS A 57 22.30 5.93 -8.33
N VAL A 58 22.97 7.04 -8.04
CA VAL A 58 22.61 7.99 -7.00
C VAL A 58 22.55 9.40 -7.57
N VAL A 59 21.51 10.15 -7.19
CA VAL A 59 21.42 11.59 -7.42
C VAL A 59 21.67 12.31 -6.11
N LEU A 60 22.67 13.18 -6.09
CA LEU A 60 23.02 14.04 -4.96
C LEU A 60 22.50 15.46 -5.23
N LEU A 61 21.67 16.00 -4.34
CA LEU A 61 21.34 17.43 -4.32
C LEU A 61 21.98 18.05 -3.09
N GLU A 62 22.76 19.11 -3.24
CA GLU A 62 23.36 19.81 -2.10
C GLU A 62 23.30 21.32 -2.22
N ASN A 63 23.23 21.99 -1.07
CA ASN A 63 23.48 23.43 -0.92
C ASN A 63 24.39 23.67 0.30
N ASP A 64 24.47 24.90 0.80
CA ASP A 64 25.29 25.22 1.98
C ASP A 64 24.83 24.51 3.28
N TYR A 65 23.56 24.08 3.35
CA TYR A 65 22.90 23.59 4.58
C TYR A 65 22.52 22.11 4.52
N ILE A 66 22.04 21.62 3.38
CA ILE A 66 21.45 20.29 3.23
C ILE A 66 22.17 19.52 2.13
N CYS A 67 22.33 18.22 2.36
CA CYS A 67 22.72 17.24 1.36
C CYS A 67 21.65 16.13 1.31
N LEU A 68 21.11 15.87 0.12
CA LEU A 68 20.09 14.85 -0.15
C LEU A 68 20.63 13.78 -1.06
N THR A 69 20.29 12.54 -0.77
CA THR A 69 20.64 11.39 -1.60
C THR A 69 19.35 10.74 -2.10
N LEU A 70 19.25 10.50 -3.40
CA LEU A 70 18.11 9.82 -4.02
C LEU A 70 18.58 8.60 -4.84
N PHE A 71 17.76 7.55 -4.88
CA PHE A 71 18.03 6.30 -5.60
C PHE A 71 16.98 6.06 -6.69
N PRO A 72 17.20 6.52 -7.94
CA PRO A 72 16.27 6.29 -9.05
C PRO A 72 16.01 4.80 -9.35
N GLU A 73 16.94 3.92 -9.02
CA GLU A 73 16.81 2.47 -9.24
C GLU A 73 16.01 1.76 -8.15
N ILE A 74 15.62 2.46 -7.08
CA ILE A 74 14.84 1.96 -5.95
C ILE A 74 13.64 2.89 -5.73
N GLY A 75 12.69 2.88 -6.67
CA GLY A 75 11.46 3.67 -6.60
C GLY A 75 11.64 5.19 -6.68
N GLY A 76 12.86 5.68 -6.91
CA GLY A 76 13.18 7.11 -6.82
C GLY A 76 13.22 7.62 -5.38
N LYS A 77 13.27 6.72 -4.40
CA LYS A 77 13.25 7.03 -2.97
C LYS A 77 14.30 8.08 -2.61
N ILE A 78 13.92 9.05 -1.78
CA ILE A 78 14.92 9.89 -1.08
C ILE A 78 15.55 8.98 -0.04
N TRP A 79 16.80 8.61 -0.21
CA TRP A 79 17.49 7.63 0.63
C TRP A 79 17.87 8.20 2.00
N GLY A 80 18.23 9.48 2.06
CA GLY A 80 18.59 10.16 3.29
C GLY A 80 18.75 11.67 3.09
N ALA A 81 18.72 12.40 4.19
CA ALA A 81 18.92 13.84 4.21
C ALA A 81 19.78 14.26 5.41
N PHE A 82 20.83 15.03 5.12
CA PHE A 82 21.87 15.40 6.07
C PHE A 82 21.94 16.92 6.23
N ASP A 83 21.92 17.39 7.48
CA ASP A 83 22.20 18.78 7.85
C ASP A 83 23.72 18.99 7.95
N LYS A 84 24.27 19.74 7.00
CA LYS A 84 25.71 20.07 6.90
C LYS A 84 26.18 20.97 8.04
N VAL A 85 25.27 21.70 8.70
CA VAL A 85 25.61 22.62 9.79
C VAL A 85 25.76 21.87 11.11
N SER A 86 24.78 21.04 11.48
CA SER A 86 24.85 20.21 12.70
C SER A 86 25.65 18.92 12.52
N LYS A 87 25.90 18.51 11.27
CA LYS A 87 26.51 17.24 10.88
C LYS A 87 25.70 16.02 11.33
N LYS A 88 24.38 16.11 11.19
CA LYS A 88 23.42 15.06 11.59
C LYS A 88 22.46 14.74 10.45
N GLU A 89 22.03 13.49 10.42
CA GLU A 89 20.92 13.06 9.57
C GLU A 89 19.60 13.48 10.20
N PHE A 90 18.76 14.17 9.44
CA PHE A 90 17.38 14.51 9.89
C PHE A 90 16.34 13.60 9.23
N ILE A 91 16.69 12.94 8.12
CA ILE A 91 15.98 11.79 7.58
C ILE A 91 16.91 10.58 7.68
N TYR A 92 16.40 9.47 8.22
CA TYR A 92 17.18 8.27 8.49
C TYR A 92 17.82 7.72 7.21
N ASN A 93 19.13 7.49 7.24
CA ASN A 93 19.89 6.93 6.13
C ASN A 93 20.39 5.53 6.51
N ASN A 94 20.02 4.53 5.71
CA ASN A 94 20.49 3.17 5.89
C ASN A 94 21.76 2.97 5.05
N HIS A 95 22.88 2.60 5.67
CA HIS A 95 24.15 2.39 4.98
C HIS A 95 24.21 1.06 4.21
N VAL A 96 23.14 0.26 4.26
CA VAL A 96 22.97 -0.96 3.47
C VAL A 96 21.64 -0.97 2.71
N VAL A 97 21.62 -1.59 1.54
CA VAL A 97 20.39 -1.82 0.76
C VAL A 97 19.89 -3.24 1.04
N LYS A 98 19.03 -3.41 2.04
CA LYS A 98 18.60 -4.73 2.51
C LYS A 98 17.14 -4.99 2.19
N PHE A 99 16.89 -5.75 1.11
CA PHE A 99 15.53 -6.04 0.67
C PHE A 99 14.86 -7.15 1.49
N ARG A 100 13.62 -6.94 1.92
CA ARG A 100 12.77 -7.92 2.60
C ARG A 100 11.37 -7.95 2.01
N ASP A 101 10.64 -9.03 2.31
CA ASP A 101 9.29 -9.30 1.81
C ASP A 101 8.23 -8.44 2.55
N ILE A 102 8.07 -7.18 2.16
CA ILE A 102 7.13 -6.23 2.80
C ILE A 102 6.23 -5.55 1.76
N ALA A 103 6.76 -5.22 0.57
CA ALA A 103 5.99 -4.50 -0.45
C ALA A 103 5.00 -5.40 -1.19
N MET A 104 4.08 -4.77 -1.96
CA MET A 104 3.08 -5.50 -2.76
C MET A 104 3.70 -6.58 -3.66
N ARG A 105 4.85 -6.28 -4.26
CA ARG A 105 5.61 -7.21 -5.13
C ARG A 105 6.69 -8.00 -4.40
N GLY A 106 6.77 -7.90 -3.07
CA GLY A 106 7.82 -8.51 -2.25
C GLY A 106 8.84 -7.48 -1.75
N PRO A 107 9.81 -7.03 -2.58
CA PRO A 107 10.98 -6.33 -2.09
C PRO A 107 10.67 -4.92 -1.59
N TRP A 108 11.22 -4.60 -0.42
CA TRP A 108 11.20 -3.28 0.21
C TRP A 108 12.48 -3.06 1.05
N THR A 109 12.88 -1.80 1.25
CA THR A 109 14.01 -1.40 2.11
C THR A 109 13.62 -0.33 3.14
N SER A 110 14.23 -0.37 4.32
CA SER A 110 14.03 0.65 5.35
C SER A 110 14.83 1.94 5.10
N GLY A 111 14.39 3.03 5.73
CA GLY A 111 15.04 4.34 5.70
C GLY A 111 14.42 5.32 4.71
N GLY A 112 14.92 6.54 4.65
CA GLY A 112 14.57 7.53 3.64
C GLY A 112 13.12 8.03 3.66
N ILE A 113 12.66 8.53 2.51
CA ILE A 113 11.26 8.91 2.22
C ILE A 113 10.78 8.11 1.01
N GLU A 114 9.84 7.20 1.26
CA GLU A 114 9.16 6.40 0.22
C GLU A 114 7.92 7.13 -0.31
N PHE A 115 7.68 7.02 -1.63
CA PHE A 115 6.52 7.60 -2.29
C PHE A 115 5.48 6.52 -2.62
N ASN A 116 4.30 6.59 -2.01
CA ASN A 116 3.24 5.62 -2.22
C ASN A 116 2.05 6.24 -2.95
N PHE A 117 1.62 5.59 -4.04
CA PHE A 117 0.48 5.94 -4.88
C PHE A 117 -0.31 4.68 -5.24
N GLY A 118 -1.61 4.81 -5.50
CA GLY A 118 -2.43 3.71 -6.06
C GLY A 118 -3.51 3.21 -5.10
N ILE A 119 -3.40 1.96 -4.64
CA ILE A 119 -4.44 1.28 -3.83
C ILE A 119 -4.07 1.18 -2.34
N ILE A 120 -2.81 0.85 -2.04
CA ILE A 120 -2.31 0.62 -0.68
C ILE A 120 -0.82 0.97 -0.59
N GLY A 121 -0.26 0.94 0.62
CA GLY A 121 1.15 1.24 0.89
C GLY A 121 2.12 0.26 0.26
N HIS A 122 3.38 0.69 0.16
CA HIS A 122 4.50 -0.01 -0.48
C HIS A 122 4.22 -0.36 -1.93
N ALA A 123 4.06 0.70 -2.72
CA ALA A 123 3.65 0.66 -4.12
C ALA A 123 4.51 -0.31 -4.97
N PRO A 124 3.99 -0.86 -6.07
CA PRO A 124 4.69 -1.81 -6.94
C PRO A 124 6.06 -1.34 -7.46
N THR A 125 6.27 -0.03 -7.52
CA THR A 125 7.49 0.59 -8.04
C THR A 125 8.54 0.85 -6.96
N THR A 126 8.24 0.66 -5.67
CA THR A 126 9.07 1.11 -4.53
C THR A 126 10.50 0.58 -4.53
N SER A 127 10.73 -0.59 -5.14
CA SER A 127 12.04 -1.27 -5.16
C SER A 127 12.63 -1.45 -6.55
N THR A 128 12.03 -0.84 -7.58
CA THR A 128 12.43 -1.01 -8.98
C THR A 128 12.74 0.34 -9.63
N PRO A 129 13.47 0.37 -10.76
CA PRO A 129 13.76 1.62 -11.44
C PRO A 129 12.51 2.41 -11.85
N VAL A 130 12.62 3.74 -11.73
CA VAL A 130 11.63 4.72 -12.18
C VAL A 130 12.30 5.76 -13.10
N ASP A 131 11.48 6.54 -13.81
CA ASP A 131 11.98 7.60 -14.68
C ASP A 131 12.45 8.78 -13.83
N TYR A 132 13.57 9.39 -14.21
CA TYR A 132 14.09 10.55 -13.50
C TYR A 132 14.81 11.55 -14.42
N LEU A 133 14.83 12.81 -14.01
CA LEU A 133 15.55 13.90 -14.69
C LEU A 133 16.03 14.94 -13.67
N THR A 134 17.28 15.36 -13.77
CA THR A 134 17.82 16.46 -12.96
C THR A 134 17.78 17.80 -13.71
N LYS A 135 17.50 18.90 -13.02
CA LYS A 135 17.45 20.26 -13.60
C LYS A 135 18.07 21.28 -12.65
N LYS A 136 18.94 22.15 -13.19
CA LYS A 136 19.32 23.42 -12.54
C LYS A 136 18.31 24.49 -12.98
N LYS A 137 17.67 25.18 -12.04
CA LYS A 137 16.64 26.18 -12.33
C LYS A 137 17.23 27.59 -12.43
N SER A 138 16.49 28.50 -13.05
CA SER A 138 16.88 29.90 -13.24
C SER A 138 16.98 30.69 -11.93
N ASP A 139 16.24 30.29 -10.89
CA ASP A 139 16.35 30.84 -9.54
C ASP A 139 17.61 30.36 -8.78
N GLY A 140 18.34 29.39 -9.36
CA GLY A 140 19.54 28.76 -8.81
C GLY A 140 19.28 27.55 -7.92
N SER A 141 18.01 27.16 -7.72
CA SER A 141 17.68 25.87 -7.08
C SER A 141 18.00 24.69 -8.01
N VAL A 142 18.10 23.50 -7.42
CA VAL A 142 18.32 22.24 -8.15
C VAL A 142 17.19 21.28 -7.87
N SER A 143 16.78 20.52 -8.88
CA SER A 143 15.69 19.55 -8.76
C SER A 143 16.07 18.18 -9.34
N CYS A 144 15.52 17.14 -8.72
CA CYS A 144 15.37 15.82 -9.32
C CYS A 144 13.87 15.55 -9.49
N TYR A 145 13.41 15.41 -10.73
CA TYR A 145 12.07 14.96 -11.07
C TYR A 145 12.07 13.45 -11.15
N ILE A 146 11.07 12.82 -10.55
CA ILE A 146 10.89 11.37 -10.52
C ILE A 146 9.46 11.08 -10.94
N SER A 147 9.24 10.16 -11.87
CA SER A 147 7.90 9.82 -12.32
C SER A 147 7.71 8.34 -12.58
N SER A 148 6.46 7.90 -12.46
CA SER A 148 6.06 6.58 -12.92
C SER A 148 4.60 6.58 -13.38
N PHE A 149 4.27 5.59 -14.19
CA PHE A 149 2.90 5.26 -14.54
C PHE A 149 2.49 4.03 -13.73
N ASP A 150 1.53 4.19 -12.82
CA ASP A 150 1.00 3.08 -12.03
C ASP A 150 0.06 2.23 -12.89
N LEU A 151 0.45 0.99 -13.18
CA LEU A 151 -0.32 0.12 -14.08
C LEU A 151 -1.63 -0.40 -13.46
N ILE A 152 -1.72 -0.43 -12.14
CA ILE A 152 -2.87 -0.98 -11.41
C ILE A 152 -4.09 -0.06 -11.57
N THR A 153 -3.87 1.25 -11.38
CA THR A 153 -4.88 2.31 -11.47
C THR A 153 -4.83 3.06 -12.80
N ARG A 154 -3.81 2.82 -13.62
CA ARG A 154 -3.52 3.56 -14.86
C ARG A 154 -3.46 5.07 -14.61
N THR A 155 -2.76 5.46 -13.55
CA THR A 155 -2.55 6.85 -13.15
C THR A 155 -1.08 7.24 -13.37
N PHE A 156 -0.83 8.52 -13.66
CA PHE A 156 0.50 9.08 -13.81
C PHE A 156 0.84 9.94 -12.60
N TRP A 157 2.00 9.73 -11.98
CA TRP A 157 2.48 10.61 -10.92
C TRP A 157 3.90 11.09 -11.21
N THR A 158 4.20 12.30 -10.75
CA THR A 158 5.54 12.86 -10.71
C THR A 158 5.78 13.54 -9.36
N VAL A 159 7.00 13.41 -8.85
CA VAL A 159 7.49 14.08 -7.65
C VAL A 159 8.73 14.88 -8.04
N GLU A 160 8.65 16.19 -7.87
CA GLU A 160 9.80 17.06 -7.92
C GLU A 160 10.41 17.17 -6.52
N VAL A 161 11.64 16.68 -6.36
CA VAL A 161 12.47 16.96 -5.19
C VAL A 161 13.32 18.19 -5.48
N ASN A 162 12.97 19.33 -4.91
CA ASN A 162 13.64 20.61 -5.13
C ASN A 162 14.42 21.04 -3.88
N LEU A 163 15.67 21.47 -4.10
CA LEU A 163 16.54 22.06 -3.09
C LEU A 163 16.87 23.52 -3.48
N PRO A 164 16.31 24.52 -2.79
CA PRO A 164 16.66 25.93 -2.98
C PRO A 164 18.14 26.20 -2.67
N LYS A 165 18.72 27.24 -3.29
CA LYS A 165 20.14 27.56 -3.13
C LYS A 165 20.52 28.16 -1.78
N ASP A 166 19.57 28.75 -1.07
CA ASP A 166 19.81 29.63 0.08
C ASP A 166 18.87 29.34 1.26
N LYS A 167 18.26 28.14 1.29
CA LYS A 167 17.31 27.73 2.32
C LYS A 167 17.67 26.37 2.91
N ALA A 168 17.33 26.17 4.16
CA ALA A 168 17.53 24.92 4.89
C ALA A 168 16.27 24.04 4.91
N TYR A 169 15.61 23.91 3.76
CA TYR A 169 14.59 22.90 3.53
C TYR A 169 14.72 22.35 2.12
N PHE A 170 14.15 21.18 1.88
CA PHE A 170 13.81 20.75 0.53
C PHE A 170 12.30 20.52 0.44
N THR A 171 11.79 20.52 -0.79
CA THR A 171 10.37 20.27 -1.04
C THR A 171 10.16 19.04 -1.90
N THR A 172 9.08 18.32 -1.64
CA THR A 172 8.50 17.36 -2.59
C THR A 172 7.22 17.97 -3.16
N LYS A 173 7.26 18.46 -4.40
CA LYS A 173 6.06 18.88 -5.14
C LYS A 173 5.55 17.69 -5.94
N THR A 174 4.35 17.22 -5.64
CA THR A 174 3.75 16.08 -6.32
C THR A 174 2.66 16.54 -7.26
N THR A 175 2.60 15.96 -8.45
CA THR A 175 1.45 16.02 -9.35
C THR A 175 1.00 14.60 -9.64
N TRP A 176 -0.25 14.27 -9.32
CA TRP A 176 -0.86 12.97 -9.59
C TRP A 176 -2.07 13.16 -10.49
N TYR A 177 -2.16 12.34 -11.54
CA TYR A 177 -3.17 12.47 -12.60
C TYR A 177 -3.89 11.15 -12.84
N ASN A 178 -5.22 11.18 -12.79
CA ASN A 178 -6.04 10.07 -13.25
C ASN A 178 -6.18 10.09 -14.78
N SER A 179 -5.27 9.40 -15.45
CA SER A 179 -5.31 9.20 -16.90
C SER A 179 -6.42 8.24 -17.37
N SER A 180 -7.16 7.58 -16.48
CA SER A 180 -8.25 6.70 -16.88
C SER A 180 -9.57 7.49 -17.08
N SER A 181 -10.45 6.98 -17.96
CA SER A 181 -11.75 7.60 -18.25
C SER A 181 -12.79 7.39 -17.15
N ILE A 182 -12.42 6.74 -16.04
CA ILE A 182 -13.29 6.43 -14.91
C ILE A 182 -12.56 6.78 -13.62
N ASP A 183 -13.27 6.77 -12.50
CA ASP A 183 -12.63 6.97 -11.21
C ASP A 183 -11.66 5.81 -10.87
N GLN A 184 -10.71 6.03 -9.97
CA GLN A 184 -9.76 4.98 -9.54
C GLN A 184 -9.64 4.97 -8.02
N PRO A 185 -9.18 3.89 -7.39
CA PRO A 185 -8.75 3.95 -5.99
C PRO A 185 -7.80 5.12 -5.77
N TYR A 186 -8.05 5.91 -4.73
CA TYR A 186 -7.17 7.00 -4.34
C TYR A 186 -6.39 6.54 -3.10
N TYR A 187 -5.08 6.38 -3.15
CA TYR A 187 -4.24 6.17 -1.97
C TYR A 187 -2.93 6.93 -2.19
N GLN A 188 -2.60 7.84 -1.27
CA GLN A 188 -1.34 8.58 -1.33
C GLN A 188 -0.78 8.83 0.07
N TRP A 189 0.44 8.36 0.28
CA TRP A 189 1.22 8.55 1.51
C TRP A 189 2.71 8.76 1.19
N MET A 190 3.37 9.70 1.86
CA MET A 190 4.83 9.78 1.93
C MET A 190 5.28 9.18 3.25
N ASN A 191 6.15 8.17 3.22
CA ASN A 191 6.60 7.49 4.44
C ASN A 191 8.05 7.88 4.71
N ALA A 192 8.27 8.75 5.69
CA ALA A 192 9.61 9.18 6.08
C ALA A 192 10.10 8.42 7.31
N ALA A 193 11.31 7.88 7.24
CA ALA A 193 11.94 7.16 8.33
C ALA A 193 12.84 8.10 9.16
N TYR A 194 12.83 7.88 10.47
CA TYR A 194 13.58 8.62 11.47
C TYR A 194 14.25 7.66 12.44
N LYS A 195 15.37 8.08 13.02
CA LYS A 195 16.09 7.27 13.99
C LYS A 195 15.25 7.04 15.26
N ALA A 196 15.12 5.78 15.66
CA ALA A 196 14.44 5.41 16.89
C ALA A 196 15.39 5.57 18.09
N GLU A 197 15.20 6.63 18.88
CA GLU A 197 15.98 6.88 20.10
C GLU A 197 15.05 7.14 21.29
N ARG A 198 15.48 6.76 22.50
CA ARG A 198 14.62 6.69 23.69
C ARG A 198 13.91 8.02 24.01
N ASN A 199 14.65 9.11 23.98
CA ASN A 199 14.17 10.46 24.28
C ASN A 199 13.52 11.17 23.07
N ALA A 200 13.29 10.45 21.97
CA ALA A 200 12.62 11.03 20.82
C ALA A 200 11.17 11.33 21.17
N GLN A 201 10.79 12.59 20.96
CA GLN A 201 9.42 13.06 21.10
C GLN A 201 8.78 13.23 19.73
N PHE A 202 7.60 12.68 19.55
CA PHE A 202 6.73 12.92 18.42
C PHE A 202 6.05 14.29 18.60
N CYS A 203 6.51 15.28 17.84
CA CYS A 203 5.91 16.60 17.78
C CYS A 203 4.68 16.57 16.87
N TYR A 204 3.60 15.98 17.36
CA TYR A 204 2.33 15.81 16.66
C TYR A 204 1.19 16.52 17.41
N PRO A 205 0.70 17.67 16.94
CA PRO A 205 -0.51 18.28 17.47
C PRO A 205 -1.75 17.42 17.15
N GLY A 206 -2.42 16.92 18.18
CA GLY A 206 -3.60 16.06 18.05
C GLY A 206 -4.33 15.87 19.38
N THR A 207 -5.59 15.44 19.32
CA THR A 207 -6.39 15.08 20.51
C THR A 207 -6.75 13.60 20.55
N ASN A 208 -6.66 12.93 19.40
CA ASN A 208 -6.98 11.53 19.24
C ASN A 208 -6.07 10.90 18.19
N TYR A 209 -6.06 9.57 18.13
CA TYR A 209 -5.61 8.85 16.95
C TYR A 209 -6.64 7.80 16.55
N ILE A 210 -6.58 7.36 15.29
CA ILE A 210 -7.33 6.19 14.81
C ILE A 210 -6.42 5.05 14.37
N GLY A 211 -6.87 3.82 14.61
CA GLY A 211 -6.24 2.61 14.07
C GLY A 211 -6.50 2.45 12.56
N HIS A 212 -6.00 1.36 11.97
CA HIS A 212 -6.25 1.05 10.56
C HIS A 212 -7.75 0.89 10.27
N GLY A 213 -8.50 0.32 11.20
CA GLY A 213 -9.94 0.15 11.07
C GLY A 213 -10.78 1.34 11.46
N GLY A 214 -10.15 2.47 11.79
CA GLY A 214 -10.83 3.67 12.26
C GLY A 214 -11.19 3.62 13.75
N GLU A 215 -10.61 2.70 14.52
CA GLU A 215 -10.82 2.60 15.97
C GLU A 215 -10.30 3.85 16.67
N LEU A 216 -11.16 4.55 17.41
CA LEU A 216 -10.83 5.83 18.03
C LEU A 216 -10.17 5.66 19.40
N HIS A 217 -9.06 6.38 19.61
CA HIS A 217 -8.28 6.38 20.85
C HIS A 217 -7.85 7.78 21.27
N SER A 218 -7.45 7.95 22.53
CA SER A 218 -6.95 9.22 23.05
C SER A 218 -5.49 9.49 22.65
N PHE A 219 -5.13 10.74 22.39
CA PHE A 219 -3.75 11.17 22.09
C PHE A 219 -3.50 12.58 22.68
N PRO A 220 -2.31 12.89 23.22
CA PRO A 220 -1.11 12.06 23.35
C PRO A 220 -1.11 11.14 24.57
N PHE A 221 -2.09 11.28 25.46
CA PHE A 221 -2.26 10.38 26.59
C PHE A 221 -3.25 9.30 26.24
N ASP A 222 -2.84 8.05 26.36
CA ASP A 222 -3.73 6.91 26.16
C ASP A 222 -4.67 6.67 27.35
N GLU A 223 -5.51 5.66 27.24
CA GLU A 223 -6.53 5.33 28.25
C GLU A 223 -5.92 4.85 29.58
N GLN A 224 -4.61 4.55 29.62
CA GLN A 224 -3.87 4.21 30.84
C GLN A 224 -3.06 5.40 31.39
N GLY A 225 -3.18 6.59 30.77
CA GLY A 225 -2.46 7.80 31.18
C GLY A 225 -0.98 7.82 30.77
N ARG A 226 -0.56 6.93 29.86
CA ARG A 226 0.80 6.95 29.29
C ARG A 226 0.85 8.01 28.21
N ASP A 227 1.90 8.81 28.24
CA ASP A 227 2.16 9.81 27.21
C ASP A 227 2.85 9.15 26.00
N ILE A 228 2.05 8.67 25.06
CA ILE A 228 2.52 7.95 23.87
C ILE A 228 3.14 8.88 22.80
N SER A 229 3.23 10.19 23.07
CA SER A 229 4.05 11.11 22.26
C SER A 229 5.56 10.92 22.43
N TRP A 230 6.01 10.06 23.36
CA TRP A 230 7.43 9.72 23.55
C TRP A 230 7.70 8.29 23.12
N TYR A 231 8.74 8.09 22.30
CA TYR A 231 9.09 6.76 21.80
C TYR A 231 9.28 5.73 22.93
N GLU A 232 10.04 6.05 23.97
CA GLU A 232 10.29 5.13 25.09
C GLU A 232 9.03 4.74 25.89
N LYS A 233 7.98 5.57 25.87
CA LYS A 233 6.71 5.30 26.57
C LYS A 233 5.79 4.37 25.78
N ASN A 234 6.17 3.99 24.57
CA ASN A 234 5.48 3.01 23.74
C ASN A 234 5.95 1.56 23.99
N ASN A 235 6.63 1.30 25.11
CA ASN A 235 7.16 0.00 25.53
C ASN A 235 6.06 -0.98 26.03
N PHE A 236 5.05 -1.25 25.20
CA PHE A 236 3.94 -2.16 25.48
C PHE A 236 3.27 -2.64 24.19
N GLY A 237 2.59 -3.78 24.22
CA GLY A 237 1.84 -4.28 23.05
C GLY A 237 2.73 -4.63 21.85
N ASN A 238 2.09 -4.78 20.69
CA ASN A 238 2.74 -4.98 19.39
C ASN A 238 3.14 -3.62 18.75
N SER A 239 3.58 -3.65 17.49
CA SER A 239 3.85 -2.46 16.66
C SER A 239 2.68 -1.47 16.67
N LYS A 240 2.99 -0.17 16.54
CA LYS A 240 2.01 0.91 16.61
C LYS A 240 1.74 1.51 15.24
N SER A 241 0.50 1.96 15.06
CA SER A 241 0.03 2.67 13.89
C SER A 241 -0.98 3.71 14.35
N TYR A 242 -0.49 4.91 14.67
CA TYR A 242 -1.29 6.00 15.20
C TYR A 242 -1.58 7.03 14.11
N HIS A 243 -2.79 7.05 13.57
CA HIS A 243 -3.22 8.10 12.66
C HIS A 243 -3.77 9.28 13.48
N VAL A 244 -2.91 10.23 13.81
CA VAL A 244 -3.19 11.34 14.73
C VAL A 244 -4.14 12.35 14.08
N LEU A 245 -5.16 12.78 14.82
CA LEU A 245 -6.17 13.73 14.36
C LEU A 245 -6.77 14.58 15.49
N GLY A 246 -7.70 15.45 15.13
CA GLY A 246 -8.51 16.24 16.06
C GLY A 246 -7.97 17.65 16.31
N GLN A 247 -6.93 18.06 15.60
CA GLN A 247 -6.49 19.45 15.49
C GLN A 247 -6.33 19.87 14.03
N TYR A 248 -6.62 21.13 13.72
CA TYR A 248 -6.29 21.79 12.46
C TYR A 248 -4.81 22.15 12.49
N ASN A 249 -3.98 21.32 11.86
CA ASN A 249 -2.54 21.35 12.06
C ASN A 249 -1.78 20.96 10.78
N ASP A 250 -0.81 21.79 10.41
CA ASP A 250 -0.08 21.77 9.14
C ASP A 250 1.35 21.19 9.26
N PHE A 251 1.71 20.57 10.39
CA PHE A 251 3.05 20.03 10.59
C PHE A 251 3.09 18.78 11.47
N TYR A 252 4.16 18.01 11.32
CA TYR A 252 4.58 17.08 12.37
C TYR A 252 6.10 17.03 12.45
N GLY A 253 6.63 16.36 13.45
CA GLY A 253 8.05 16.10 13.50
C GLY A 253 8.48 15.15 14.59
N ILE A 254 9.78 14.95 14.66
CA ILE A 254 10.47 14.24 15.73
C ILE A 254 11.53 15.16 16.33
N TYR A 255 11.65 15.16 17.65
CA TYR A 255 12.64 15.94 18.36
C TYR A 255 13.43 15.06 19.33
N TRP A 256 14.75 15.05 19.18
CA TRP A 256 15.69 14.31 20.02
C TRP A 256 16.29 15.26 21.06
N HIS A 257 15.76 15.20 22.29
CA HIS A 257 16.05 16.21 23.32
C HIS A 257 17.51 16.24 23.79
N ASP A 258 18.17 15.09 23.89
CA ASP A 258 19.60 14.97 24.28
C ASP A 258 20.52 15.57 23.21
N ASP A 259 20.02 15.59 21.98
CA ASP A 259 20.70 16.03 20.78
C ASP A 259 20.40 17.49 20.43
N ASP A 260 19.40 18.08 21.09
CA ASP A 260 18.86 19.42 20.85
C ASP A 260 18.54 19.67 19.37
N PHE A 261 18.04 18.63 18.71
CA PHE A 261 17.89 18.52 17.26
C PHE A 261 16.58 17.84 16.91
N GLY A 262 16.03 18.15 15.73
CA GLY A 262 14.82 17.50 15.26
C GLY A 262 14.68 17.55 13.75
N SER A 263 13.68 16.82 13.26
CA SER A 263 13.26 16.86 11.88
C SER A 263 11.77 17.15 11.79
N ILE A 264 11.41 18.05 10.88
CA ILE A 264 10.07 18.55 10.73
C ILE A 264 9.59 18.33 9.29
N HIS A 265 8.31 17.97 9.20
CA HIS A 265 7.50 18.01 8.00
C HIS A 265 6.47 19.14 8.13
N HIS A 266 6.25 19.88 7.04
CA HIS A 266 5.18 20.88 6.93
C HIS A 266 4.48 20.75 5.58
N ALA A 267 3.16 20.84 5.58
CA ALA A 267 2.32 20.95 4.40
C ALA A 267 1.00 21.62 4.77
N ASN A 268 0.38 22.35 3.84
CA ASN A 268 -0.93 22.95 4.11
C ASN A 268 -1.95 21.86 4.50
N TYR A 269 -2.84 22.16 5.45
CA TYR A 269 -3.75 21.16 6.01
C TYR A 269 -4.68 20.54 4.94
N ASP A 270 -5.16 21.34 4.00
CA ASP A 270 -5.98 20.88 2.86
C ASP A 270 -5.20 20.03 1.85
N GLU A 271 -3.88 20.20 1.82
CA GLU A 271 -2.97 19.41 1.01
C GLU A 271 -2.63 18.06 1.64
N LYS A 272 -2.49 17.95 2.96
CA LYS A 272 -2.15 16.68 3.64
C LYS A 272 -2.90 16.53 4.96
N LEU A 273 -4.05 15.86 4.91
CA LEU A 273 -4.92 15.60 6.07
C LEU A 273 -4.36 14.51 7.01
N GLY A 274 -3.68 13.53 6.44
CA GLY A 274 -3.23 12.31 7.11
C GLY A 274 -1.89 12.47 7.79
N MET A 275 -1.82 12.01 9.04
CA MET A 275 -0.65 12.13 9.89
C MET A 275 -0.50 10.82 10.66
N LYS A 276 0.52 10.02 10.35
CA LYS A 276 0.68 8.68 10.93
C LYS A 276 2.04 8.51 11.61
N ILE A 277 2.03 7.95 12.81
CA ILE A 277 3.21 7.44 13.51
C ILE A 277 3.17 5.91 13.41
N PHE A 278 4.22 5.31 12.82
CA PHE A 278 4.43 3.88 12.84
C PHE A 278 5.75 3.55 13.54
N LEU A 279 5.71 2.60 14.49
CA LEU A 279 6.90 2.07 15.14
C LEU A 279 6.77 0.57 15.38
N TRP A 280 7.86 -0.16 15.18
CA TRP A 280 7.95 -1.56 15.60
C TRP A 280 7.76 -1.70 17.11
N GLY A 281 7.17 -2.81 17.56
CA GLY A 281 7.08 -3.11 18.99
C GLY A 281 8.46 -3.09 19.66
N LEU A 282 8.57 -2.50 20.85
CA LEU A 282 9.86 -2.39 21.57
C LEU A 282 10.30 -3.71 22.25
N SER A 283 9.49 -4.77 22.17
CA SER A 283 9.92 -6.12 22.55
C SER A 283 10.74 -6.76 21.42
N ARG A 284 11.32 -7.94 21.67
CA ARG A 284 12.12 -8.61 20.65
C ARG A 284 11.31 -8.95 19.38
N GLU A 285 10.00 -9.12 19.50
CA GLU A 285 9.06 -9.28 18.39
C GLU A 285 9.19 -8.18 17.33
N GLY A 286 9.31 -6.91 17.74
CA GLY A 286 9.53 -5.80 16.80
C GLY A 286 11.01 -5.47 16.59
N GLU A 287 11.86 -5.63 17.61
CA GLU A 287 13.30 -5.35 17.48
C GLU A 287 14.01 -6.27 16.47
N ILE A 288 13.49 -7.46 16.18
CA ILE A 288 14.08 -8.33 15.15
C ILE A 288 14.17 -7.66 13.77
N TRP A 289 13.25 -6.73 13.46
CA TRP A 289 13.23 -5.99 12.19
C TRP A 289 14.46 -5.11 11.99
N LYS A 290 15.09 -4.64 13.08
CA LYS A 290 16.39 -3.98 13.01
C LYS A 290 17.43 -4.87 12.32
N ASP A 291 17.49 -6.15 12.68
CA ASP A 291 18.48 -7.09 12.14
C ASP A 291 18.11 -7.55 10.73
N LEU A 292 16.81 -7.58 10.42
CA LEU A 292 16.31 -7.95 9.11
C LEU A 292 16.50 -6.85 8.07
N LEU A 293 16.45 -5.57 8.47
CA LEU A 293 16.45 -4.43 7.55
C LEU A 293 17.72 -3.57 7.60
N THR A 294 18.57 -3.75 8.62
CA THR A 294 19.82 -3.00 8.78
C THR A 294 20.96 -3.93 9.19
N ASP A 295 22.18 -3.43 9.10
CA ASP A 295 23.36 -4.10 9.68
C ASP A 295 23.87 -3.35 10.92
N THR A 296 23.95 -2.02 10.88
CA THR A 296 24.55 -1.19 11.95
C THR A 296 23.78 0.07 12.36
N ASP A 297 22.82 0.53 11.56
CA ASP A 297 22.21 1.86 11.72
C ASP A 297 21.15 1.97 12.81
N GLY A 298 20.70 0.84 13.35
CA GLY A 298 19.76 0.81 14.46
C GLY A 298 18.31 0.64 14.03
N GLN A 299 17.41 0.86 14.97
CA GLN A 299 15.97 0.80 14.70
C GLN A 299 15.49 2.16 14.18
N TYR A 300 14.39 2.15 13.42
CA TYR A 300 13.76 3.34 12.89
C TYR A 300 12.29 3.43 13.28
N ILE A 301 11.72 4.63 13.15
CA ILE A 301 10.31 4.97 13.28
C ILE A 301 9.90 5.60 11.95
N GLU A 302 8.64 5.43 11.53
CA GLU A 302 8.12 6.14 10.37
C GLU A 302 7.11 7.19 10.79
N LEU A 303 7.34 8.42 10.33
CA LEU A 303 6.36 9.49 10.38
C LEU A 303 5.89 9.73 8.96
N GLN A 304 4.58 9.63 8.73
CA GLN A 304 4.01 9.60 7.39
C GLN A 304 2.98 10.71 7.21
N SER A 305 2.93 11.26 5.98
CA SER A 305 1.98 12.28 5.56
C SER A 305 1.06 11.70 4.47
N GLY A 306 -0.26 11.82 4.66
CA GLY A 306 -1.26 11.26 3.75
C GLY A 306 -2.25 12.28 3.22
N ARG A 307 -2.85 12.00 2.06
CA ARG A 307 -4.00 12.78 1.56
C ARG A 307 -5.32 12.40 2.27
N MET A 308 -5.34 11.29 3.01
CA MET A 308 -6.48 10.79 3.77
C MET A 308 -6.16 10.67 5.26
N PHE A 309 -7.20 10.68 6.12
CA PHE A 309 -7.04 10.54 7.57
C PHE A 309 -6.40 9.21 7.99
N ASN A 310 -6.68 8.11 7.29
CA ASN A 310 -6.10 6.81 7.59
C ASN A 310 -5.67 6.03 6.35
N GLN A 311 -5.00 4.91 6.60
CA GLN A 311 -4.70 3.91 5.58
C GLN A 311 -5.86 2.91 5.48
N PRO A 312 -6.36 2.63 4.25
CA PRO A 312 -7.48 1.75 4.00
C PRO A 312 -7.42 0.37 4.66
N ALA A 313 -8.50 0.02 5.35
CA ALA A 313 -8.81 -1.32 5.84
C ALA A 313 -10.31 -1.60 5.61
N SER A 314 -10.70 -2.86 5.42
CA SER A 314 -12.07 -3.28 5.22
C SER A 314 -12.99 -2.81 6.35
N ASN A 315 -12.53 -2.89 7.59
CA ASN A 315 -13.31 -2.44 8.75
C ASN A 315 -13.45 -0.92 8.84
N SER A 316 -12.54 -0.15 8.21
CA SER A 316 -12.63 1.30 8.14
C SER A 316 -13.90 1.79 7.44
N CYS A 317 -14.47 0.97 6.53
CA CYS A 317 -15.72 1.31 5.84
C CYS A 317 -16.90 1.51 6.81
N PHE A 318 -16.86 0.86 7.98
CA PHE A 318 -17.86 0.94 9.04
C PHE A 318 -17.68 2.16 9.97
N THR A 319 -16.72 3.03 9.67
CA THR A 319 -16.46 4.27 10.41
C THR A 319 -16.69 5.48 9.50
N PRO A 320 -16.57 6.73 10.01
CA PRO A 320 -16.54 7.92 9.15
C PRO A 320 -15.35 7.96 8.18
N TYR A 321 -14.30 7.16 8.40
CA TYR A 321 -13.05 7.17 7.65
C TYR A 321 -13.09 6.22 6.45
N LYS A 322 -14.00 6.49 5.51
CA LYS A 322 -14.20 5.69 4.29
C LYS A 322 -13.12 5.95 3.23
N HIS A 323 -12.94 5.00 2.32
CA HIS A 323 -12.10 5.16 1.14
C HIS A 323 -12.78 6.06 0.11
N THR A 324 -11.99 6.94 -0.51
CA THR A 324 -12.44 7.82 -1.60
C THR A 324 -11.89 7.36 -2.94
N ALA A 325 -12.51 7.84 -4.02
CA ALA A 325 -12.10 7.58 -5.39
C ALA A 325 -11.45 8.82 -6.03
N PHE A 326 -10.47 8.59 -6.89
CA PHE A 326 -9.82 9.59 -7.72
C PHE A 326 -10.67 9.85 -8.95
N SER A 327 -11.32 11.01 -9.05
CA SER A 327 -12.24 11.32 -10.16
C SER A 327 -11.59 11.22 -11.54
N PRO A 328 -12.35 10.88 -12.60
CA PRO A 328 -11.82 10.79 -13.96
C PRO A 328 -11.22 12.11 -14.42
N GLN A 329 -10.02 12.06 -15.00
CA GLN A 329 -9.28 13.24 -15.52
C GLN A 329 -8.98 14.32 -14.47
N ALA A 330 -9.08 13.99 -13.18
CA ALA A 330 -8.66 14.87 -12.11
C ALA A 330 -7.12 14.87 -11.97
N THR A 331 -6.61 16.03 -11.60
CA THR A 331 -5.19 16.24 -11.29
C THR A 331 -5.12 16.89 -9.92
N ASP A 332 -4.37 16.27 -9.03
CA ASP A 332 -4.06 16.84 -7.72
C ASP A 332 -2.59 17.26 -7.71
N THR A 333 -2.31 18.45 -7.17
CA THR A 333 -0.95 18.95 -6.96
C THR A 333 -0.81 19.49 -5.54
N TRP A 334 0.27 19.15 -4.86
CA TRP A 334 0.57 19.63 -3.51
C TRP A 334 2.09 19.72 -3.26
N ILE A 335 2.48 20.42 -2.20
CA ILE A 335 3.89 20.66 -1.83
C ILE A 335 4.09 20.32 -0.35
N GLU A 336 5.14 19.56 -0.07
CA GLU A 336 5.55 19.22 1.29
C GLU A 336 6.97 19.72 1.55
N TYR A 337 7.23 20.25 2.74
CA TYR A 337 8.52 20.78 3.18
C TYR A 337 9.14 19.86 4.22
N TRP A 338 10.45 19.63 4.08
CA TRP A 338 11.21 18.74 4.95
C TRP A 338 12.49 19.46 5.40
N PHE A 339 12.72 19.54 6.70
CA PHE A 339 13.86 20.30 7.22
C PHE A 339 14.32 19.92 8.64
N PRO A 340 15.61 20.14 8.94
CA PRO A 340 16.14 20.03 10.29
C PRO A 340 15.75 21.24 11.14
N VAL A 341 15.69 21.04 12.45
CA VAL A 341 15.60 22.12 13.45
C VAL A 341 16.62 21.88 14.55
N ARG A 342 17.17 22.95 15.12
CA ARG A 342 18.25 22.85 16.12
C ARG A 342 18.15 23.89 17.22
N ASN A 343 18.62 23.51 18.40
CA ASN A 343 18.76 24.34 19.60
C ASN A 343 17.46 25.01 20.08
N ILE A 344 16.30 24.47 19.72
CA ILE A 344 14.99 25.04 20.09
C ILE A 344 14.30 24.37 21.28
N LYS A 345 14.91 23.33 21.88
CA LYS A 345 14.42 22.65 23.09
C LYS A 345 13.02 22.02 22.99
N GLY A 346 12.54 21.76 21.77
CA GLY A 346 11.19 21.27 21.49
C GLY A 346 10.54 22.02 20.33
N VAL A 347 9.26 21.75 20.06
CA VAL A 347 8.53 22.34 18.93
C VAL A 347 7.11 22.69 19.39
N SER A 348 6.73 23.97 19.25
CA SER A 348 5.39 24.46 19.58
C SER A 348 4.56 24.79 18.33
N LYS A 349 5.19 25.35 17.30
CA LYS A 349 4.54 25.69 16.02
C LYS A 349 5.56 25.73 14.90
N VAL A 350 5.10 25.43 13.68
CA VAL A 350 5.90 25.39 12.47
C VAL A 350 5.22 26.19 11.36
N SER A 351 6.00 26.74 10.45
CA SER A 351 5.56 27.19 9.13
C SER A 351 6.69 27.05 8.11
N SER A 352 6.47 27.50 6.88
CA SER A 352 7.47 27.49 5.79
C SER A 352 8.72 28.34 6.05
N ILE A 353 8.72 29.19 7.09
CA ILE A 353 9.88 30.01 7.46
C ILE A 353 10.73 29.43 8.60
N GLY A 354 10.21 28.45 9.34
CA GLY A 354 10.90 27.84 10.48
C GLY A 354 10.00 27.25 11.55
N ALA A 355 10.64 26.78 12.62
CA ALA A 355 9.97 26.20 13.79
C ALA A 355 10.21 27.07 15.03
N LEU A 356 9.16 27.31 15.78
CA LEU A 356 9.15 28.05 17.04
C LEU A 356 8.85 27.09 18.19
N ASN A 357 9.60 27.24 19.28
CA ASN A 357 9.26 26.70 20.58
C ASN A 357 9.01 27.82 21.58
N VAL A 358 7.97 27.66 22.39
CA VAL A 358 7.55 28.63 23.40
C VAL A 358 7.54 27.93 24.75
N LEU A 359 8.49 28.29 25.63
CA LEU A 359 8.61 27.72 26.96
C LEU A 359 8.20 28.75 28.02
N LYS A 360 7.23 28.36 28.85
CA LYS A 360 6.74 29.19 29.95
C LYS A 360 7.44 28.80 31.24
N GLU A 361 8.26 29.70 31.77
CA GLU A 361 8.91 29.56 33.07
C GLU A 361 8.22 30.46 34.10
N LYS A 362 8.54 30.31 35.40
CA LYS A 362 7.83 30.98 36.51
C LYS A 362 7.71 32.51 36.36
N ASN A 363 8.65 33.18 35.70
CA ASN A 363 8.68 34.65 35.56
C ASN A 363 9.08 35.14 34.16
N CYS A 364 9.25 34.25 33.18
CA CYS A 364 9.62 34.61 31.82
C CYS A 364 9.03 33.66 30.80
N LEU A 365 8.88 34.16 29.58
CA LEU A 365 8.58 33.40 28.39
C LEU A 365 9.86 33.29 27.58
N LYS A 366 10.31 32.07 27.32
CA LYS A 366 11.45 31.81 26.44
C LYS A 366 10.96 31.45 25.05
N LEU A 367 11.47 32.15 24.06
CA LEU A 367 11.18 31.91 22.66
C LEU A 367 12.45 31.38 21.99
N TYR A 368 12.32 30.26 21.29
CA TYR A 368 13.38 29.69 20.48
C TYR A 368 12.90 29.49 19.05
N PHE A 369 13.51 30.14 18.08
CA PHE A 369 13.12 30.06 16.68
C PHE A 369 14.27 29.56 15.82
N SER A 370 14.02 28.49 15.05
CA SER A 370 14.97 27.92 14.08
C SER A 370 14.55 28.36 12.67
N PRO A 371 15.19 29.39 12.09
CA PRO A 371 14.86 29.91 10.76
C PRO A 371 15.38 29.01 9.62
N LEU A 372 14.60 28.89 8.55
CA LEU A 372 14.99 28.10 7.36
C LEU A 372 15.51 28.95 6.20
N GLN A 373 15.43 30.27 6.34
CA GLN A 373 15.90 31.25 5.38
C GLN A 373 16.33 32.50 6.15
N GLN A 374 17.13 33.36 5.52
CA GLN A 374 17.48 34.64 6.12
C GLN A 374 16.21 35.48 6.28
N LEU A 375 16.00 36.03 7.48
CA LEU A 375 14.82 36.83 7.80
C LEU A 375 15.22 38.10 8.53
N SER A 376 14.53 39.19 8.19
CA SER A 376 14.61 40.49 8.85
C SER A 376 13.18 40.92 9.14
N THR A 377 12.70 40.66 10.36
CA THR A 377 11.28 40.84 10.68
C THR A 377 11.04 41.08 12.17
N THR A 378 9.77 41.17 12.58
CA THR A 378 9.39 41.40 13.98
C THR A 378 8.82 40.16 14.62
N VAL A 379 9.12 39.93 15.89
CA VAL A 379 8.32 39.06 16.76
C VAL A 379 7.40 39.94 17.60
N LYS A 380 6.13 39.56 17.67
CA LYS A 380 5.10 40.22 18.48
C LYS A 380 4.45 39.22 19.42
N LEU A 381 4.27 39.63 20.67
CA LEU A 381 3.58 38.87 21.71
C LEU A 381 2.28 39.56 22.07
N TYR A 382 1.20 38.79 22.10
CA TYR A 382 -0.11 39.26 22.51
C TYR A 382 -0.62 38.49 23.73
N GLU A 383 -1.30 39.18 24.63
CA GLU A 383 -2.17 38.59 25.67
C GLU A 383 -3.62 38.98 25.33
N GLY A 384 -4.37 38.05 24.75
CA GLY A 384 -5.62 38.35 24.05
C GLY A 384 -5.34 39.18 22.78
N GLU A 385 -6.06 40.29 22.60
CA GLU A 385 -5.85 41.22 21.48
C GLU A 385 -4.78 42.29 21.78
N GLN A 386 -4.29 42.36 23.02
CA GLN A 386 -3.35 43.39 23.43
C GLN A 386 -1.91 42.97 23.13
N GLU A 387 -1.21 43.74 22.30
CA GLU A 387 0.24 43.60 22.12
C GLU A 387 0.97 43.99 23.41
N ILE A 388 1.76 43.06 23.96
CA ILE A 388 2.51 43.24 25.21
C ILE A 388 4.02 43.30 25.01
N TYR A 389 4.52 42.82 23.87
CA TYR A 389 5.93 42.88 23.49
C TYR A 389 6.07 42.90 21.97
N SER A 390 7.00 43.70 21.46
CA SER A 390 7.41 43.67 20.06
C SER A 390 8.90 43.93 19.97
N THR A 391 9.60 43.10 19.21
CA THR A 391 11.02 43.28 18.94
C THR A 391 11.34 42.95 17.49
N PHE A 392 12.36 43.61 16.95
CA PHE A 392 12.88 43.34 15.63
C PHE A 392 14.08 42.40 15.74
N PHE A 393 14.18 41.43 14.83
CA PHE A 393 15.32 40.54 14.76
C PHE A 393 15.76 40.30 13.32
N ASN A 394 17.06 40.03 13.19
CA ASN A 394 17.67 39.48 11.99
C ASN A 394 18.18 38.09 12.37
N CYS A 395 17.89 37.08 11.56
CA CYS A 395 18.43 35.75 11.74
C CYS A 395 18.95 35.19 10.43
N ASP A 396 20.09 34.53 10.51
CA ASP A 396 20.65 33.74 9.42
C ASP A 396 20.11 32.30 9.46
N VAL A 397 20.27 31.60 8.35
CA VAL A 397 19.71 30.24 8.15
C VAL A 397 20.27 29.26 9.17
N LEU A 398 19.38 28.52 9.85
CA LEU A 398 19.71 27.57 10.93
C LEU A 398 20.49 28.17 12.11
N GLU A 399 20.55 29.51 12.24
CA GLU A 399 21.02 30.17 13.44
C GLU A 399 19.83 30.42 14.36
N THR A 400 19.77 29.68 15.48
CA THR A 400 18.66 29.76 16.42
C THR A 400 18.58 31.15 17.04
N TRP A 401 17.43 31.81 16.87
CA TRP A 401 17.11 33.03 17.58
C TRP A 401 16.46 32.69 18.93
N GLU A 402 17.03 33.23 20.01
CA GLU A 402 16.52 33.06 21.38
C GLU A 402 16.19 34.42 21.99
N ASP A 403 15.07 34.49 22.70
CA ASP A 403 14.74 35.63 23.57
C ASP A 403 14.09 35.16 24.87
N SER A 404 14.31 35.91 25.94
CA SER A 404 13.77 35.66 27.28
C SER A 404 12.99 36.88 27.75
N ILE A 405 11.68 36.85 27.56
CA ILE A 405 10.79 37.98 27.81
C ILE A 405 10.27 37.90 29.24
N PRO A 406 10.47 38.92 30.10
CA PRO A 406 9.85 38.95 31.42
C PRO A 406 8.33 38.86 31.30
N PHE A 407 7.75 37.80 31.86
CA PHE A 407 6.33 37.50 31.73
C PHE A 407 5.80 37.06 33.09
N LYS A 408 5.02 37.93 33.73
CA LYS A 408 4.25 37.59 34.93
C LYS A 408 2.82 37.32 34.48
N SER A 409 2.46 36.04 34.40
CA SER A 409 1.09 35.60 34.11
C SER A 409 0.11 36.37 34.99
N ARG A 410 -0.77 37.18 34.39
CA ARG A 410 -1.80 37.94 35.11
C ARG A 410 -3.01 37.10 35.52
N GLY A 411 -2.88 35.76 35.49
CA GLY A 411 -3.90 34.82 35.98
C GLY A 411 -4.83 34.23 34.92
N THR A 412 -4.64 34.53 33.63
CA THR A 412 -5.43 33.92 32.54
C THR A 412 -4.53 33.04 31.66
N CYS A 413 -4.55 31.73 31.93
CA CYS A 413 -3.95 30.71 31.05
C CYS A 413 -4.74 30.63 29.73
N GLY A 414 -4.07 30.51 28.57
CA GLY A 414 -4.73 30.26 27.28
C GLY A 414 -5.12 31.53 26.50
N ARG A 415 -4.34 32.61 26.57
CA ARG A 415 -4.54 33.83 25.74
C ARG A 415 -3.25 34.35 25.10
N LEU A 416 -2.15 33.60 25.22
CA LEU A 416 -0.87 34.01 24.70
C LEU A 416 -0.78 33.70 23.21
N LYS A 417 -0.40 34.70 22.40
CA LYS A 417 -0.16 34.52 20.97
C LYS A 417 1.20 35.10 20.58
N VAL A 418 2.00 34.33 19.85
CA VAL A 418 3.28 34.77 19.29
C VAL A 418 3.13 34.86 17.78
N VAL A 419 3.47 36.01 17.21
CA VAL A 419 3.42 36.25 15.77
C VAL A 419 4.80 36.64 15.27
N ILE A 420 5.32 35.91 14.28
CA ILE A 420 6.56 36.25 13.58
C ILE A 420 6.20 36.84 12.21
N GLY A 421 6.72 38.03 11.94
CA GLY A 421 6.44 38.81 10.74
C GLY A 421 4.97 39.15 10.56
N ASP A 422 4.54 39.27 9.30
CA ASP A 422 3.14 39.52 8.95
C ASP A 422 2.37 38.20 8.88
N ASN A 423 2.20 37.56 10.05
CA ASN A 423 1.60 36.21 10.19
C ASN A 423 2.35 35.10 9.44
N LEU A 424 3.67 35.23 9.25
CA LEU A 424 4.48 34.17 8.64
C LEU A 424 4.56 32.92 9.53
N LEU A 425 4.46 33.10 10.85
CA LEU A 425 4.26 32.03 11.82
C LEU A 425 3.40 32.58 12.96
N VAL A 426 2.34 31.85 13.32
CA VAL A 426 1.42 32.22 14.40
C VAL A 426 1.25 31.06 15.36
N TYR A 427 1.75 31.23 16.58
CA TYR A 427 1.51 30.33 17.70
C TYR A 427 0.41 30.88 18.60
N SER A 428 -0.50 30.02 19.06
CA SER A 428 -1.51 30.32 20.07
C SER A 428 -1.44 29.28 21.20
N GLU A 429 -1.48 29.74 22.46
CA GLU A 429 -1.60 28.89 23.66
C GLU A 429 -3.06 28.42 23.86
N GLU A 430 -4.04 29.05 23.19
CA GLU A 430 -5.45 28.68 23.30
C GLU A 430 -5.74 27.39 22.50
N THR A 431 -5.86 26.25 23.22
CA THR A 431 -6.05 24.94 22.58
C THR A 431 -7.31 24.86 21.72
N SER A 432 -8.36 25.59 22.09
CA SER A 432 -9.62 25.67 21.33
C SER A 432 -9.47 26.29 19.95
N ASP A 433 -8.41 27.06 19.69
CA ASP A 433 -8.18 27.67 18.37
C ASP A 433 -7.95 26.63 17.28
N ASN A 434 -7.39 25.47 17.64
CA ASN A 434 -7.01 24.44 16.67
C ASN A 434 -7.80 23.14 16.82
N VAL A 435 -8.53 22.90 17.92
CA VAL A 435 -9.30 21.66 18.09
C VAL A 435 -10.47 21.60 17.11
N THR A 436 -10.58 20.49 16.38
CA THR A 436 -11.68 20.28 15.42
C THR A 436 -12.81 19.45 16.03
N ASN A 437 -14.05 19.82 15.72
CA ASN A 437 -15.27 19.14 16.20
C ASN A 437 -15.92 18.25 15.11
N ARG A 438 -15.11 17.68 14.21
CA ARG A 438 -15.60 16.73 13.19
C ARG A 438 -16.11 15.44 13.87
N PRO A 439 -17.20 14.81 13.40
CA PRO A 439 -17.62 13.48 13.86
C PRO A 439 -16.50 12.45 13.67
N LYS A 440 -16.24 11.65 14.71
CA LYS A 440 -15.19 10.61 14.74
C LYS A 440 -15.78 9.19 14.74
N GLU A 441 -17.07 9.06 15.02
CA GLU A 441 -17.80 7.81 15.08
C GLU A 441 -19.05 7.87 14.19
N LEU A 442 -19.50 6.69 13.75
CA LEU A 442 -20.75 6.53 13.01
C LEU A 442 -21.96 6.64 13.97
N PRO A 443 -23.14 7.12 13.52
CA PRO A 443 -24.37 6.99 14.29
C PRO A 443 -24.63 5.53 14.70
N ALA A 444 -24.95 5.31 15.98
CA ALA A 444 -25.13 3.97 16.56
C ALA A 444 -26.33 3.19 15.99
N ASP A 445 -27.28 3.89 15.37
CA ASP A 445 -28.51 3.36 14.77
C ASP A 445 -28.43 3.25 13.23
N PHE A 446 -27.24 3.42 12.63
CA PHE A 446 -27.06 3.23 11.19
C PHE A 446 -27.30 1.77 10.77
N ASP A 447 -28.25 1.55 9.86
CA ASP A 447 -28.58 0.21 9.36
C ASP A 447 -27.75 -0.17 8.12
N TRP A 448 -26.75 -1.03 8.34
CA TRP A 448 -25.89 -1.59 7.29
C TRP A 448 -26.61 -2.53 6.31
N ASN A 449 -27.83 -3.00 6.63
CA ASN A 449 -28.65 -3.88 5.78
C ASN A 449 -29.74 -3.12 5.01
N SER A 450 -29.85 -1.81 5.20
CA SER A 450 -30.67 -0.92 4.36
C SER A 450 -30.11 -0.87 2.94
N ALA A 451 -30.92 -0.42 1.96
CA ALA A 451 -30.44 -0.19 0.60
C ALA A 451 -29.19 0.72 0.60
N TYR A 452 -29.22 1.83 1.34
CA TYR A 452 -28.08 2.74 1.46
C TYR A 452 -26.86 2.11 2.13
N GLY A 453 -27.04 1.33 3.20
CA GLY A 453 -25.96 0.62 3.88
C GLY A 453 -25.27 -0.43 3.01
N LEU A 454 -26.04 -1.16 2.19
CA LEU A 454 -25.52 -2.12 1.22
C LEU A 454 -24.81 -1.41 0.05
N TYR A 455 -25.34 -0.30 -0.46
CA TYR A 455 -24.67 0.52 -1.46
C TYR A 455 -23.29 1.01 -0.96
N ILE A 456 -23.22 1.54 0.27
CA ILE A 456 -21.94 1.99 0.84
C ILE A 456 -20.95 0.83 0.89
N GLN A 457 -21.34 -0.37 1.35
CA GLN A 457 -20.45 -1.53 1.34
C GLN A 457 -19.96 -1.84 -0.09
N GLY A 458 -20.86 -1.81 -1.08
CA GLY A 458 -20.52 -2.02 -2.49
C GLY A 458 -19.51 -1.00 -3.03
N GLU A 459 -19.75 0.28 -2.79
CA GLU A 459 -18.84 1.37 -3.17
C GLU A 459 -17.47 1.23 -2.50
N GLN A 460 -17.44 0.89 -1.21
CA GLN A 460 -16.19 0.78 -0.45
C GLN A 460 -15.35 -0.43 -0.88
N TRP A 461 -15.98 -1.54 -1.31
CA TRP A 461 -15.27 -2.66 -1.95
C TRP A 461 -14.76 -2.29 -3.34
N MET A 462 -15.51 -1.50 -4.12
CA MET A 462 -15.09 -0.99 -5.41
C MET A 462 -13.85 -0.07 -5.29
N ASN A 463 -13.83 0.82 -4.29
CA ASN A 463 -12.69 1.71 -4.00
C ASN A 463 -11.44 0.95 -3.52
N GLN A 464 -11.57 -0.34 -3.20
CA GLN A 464 -10.48 -1.25 -2.85
C GLN A 464 -10.14 -2.24 -3.98
N LYS A 465 -10.77 -2.10 -5.15
CA LYS A 465 -10.61 -3.01 -6.30
C LYS A 465 -11.02 -4.46 -5.99
N VAL A 466 -11.93 -4.67 -5.04
CA VAL A 466 -12.54 -5.98 -4.72
C VAL A 466 -13.92 -6.07 -5.35
N TYR A 467 -13.93 -6.28 -6.65
CA TYR A 467 -15.09 -6.10 -7.51
C TYR A 467 -16.19 -7.16 -7.35
N ASP A 468 -15.84 -8.40 -7.01
CA ASP A 468 -16.80 -9.47 -6.73
C ASP A 468 -17.66 -9.16 -5.50
N LYS A 469 -17.04 -8.65 -4.43
CA LYS A 469 -17.78 -8.15 -3.25
C LYS A 469 -18.59 -6.90 -3.58
N ALA A 470 -18.04 -5.99 -4.38
CA ALA A 470 -18.77 -4.80 -4.83
C ALA A 470 -20.08 -5.19 -5.53
N GLU A 471 -20.02 -6.11 -6.50
CA GLU A 471 -21.20 -6.60 -7.25
C GLU A 471 -22.25 -7.23 -6.32
N LYS A 472 -21.80 -8.07 -5.38
CA LYS A 472 -22.67 -8.70 -4.36
C LYS A 472 -23.47 -7.66 -3.57
N TYR A 473 -22.79 -6.66 -3.01
CA TYR A 473 -23.44 -5.67 -2.15
C TYR A 473 -24.28 -4.64 -2.93
N LEU A 474 -23.84 -4.23 -4.13
CA LEU A 474 -24.62 -3.36 -5.02
C LEU A 474 -25.90 -4.03 -5.50
N THR A 475 -25.83 -5.32 -5.87
CA THR A 475 -27.01 -6.10 -6.27
C THR A 475 -27.99 -6.24 -5.10
N ALA A 476 -27.49 -6.58 -3.90
CA ALA A 476 -28.32 -6.66 -2.70
C ALA A 476 -28.99 -5.32 -2.35
N SER A 477 -28.33 -4.18 -2.59
CA SER A 477 -28.96 -2.86 -2.46
C SER A 477 -30.15 -2.69 -3.41
N LEU A 478 -30.03 -3.14 -4.66
CA LEU A 478 -31.09 -3.03 -5.67
C LEU A 478 -32.23 -4.03 -5.42
N GLU A 479 -31.95 -5.17 -4.79
CA GLU A 479 -33.00 -6.09 -4.31
C GLU A 479 -33.88 -5.44 -3.23
N LYS A 480 -33.31 -4.55 -2.41
CA LYS A 480 -34.08 -3.75 -1.44
C LYS A 480 -34.85 -2.62 -2.12
N GLU A 481 -34.19 -1.89 -3.01
CA GLU A 481 -34.76 -0.75 -3.72
C GLU A 481 -34.29 -0.73 -5.19
N ALA A 482 -35.12 -1.29 -6.09
CA ALA A 482 -34.76 -1.54 -7.49
C ALA A 482 -34.38 -0.29 -8.31
N TYR A 483 -34.82 0.89 -7.87
CA TYR A 483 -34.55 2.17 -8.53
C TYR A 483 -33.62 3.08 -7.71
N PHE A 484 -32.85 2.50 -6.77
CA PHE A 484 -31.89 3.26 -5.98
C PHE A 484 -30.72 3.72 -6.86
N LEU A 485 -30.79 5.00 -7.27
CA LEU A 485 -29.92 5.60 -8.28
C LEU A 485 -28.42 5.40 -8.02
N PRO A 486 -27.87 5.62 -6.80
CA PRO A 486 -26.45 5.43 -6.54
C PRO A 486 -25.97 3.99 -6.81
N ALA A 487 -26.76 2.98 -6.43
CA ALA A 487 -26.40 1.58 -6.66
C ALA A 487 -26.46 1.21 -8.16
N LEU A 488 -27.47 1.70 -8.90
CA LEU A 488 -27.54 1.51 -10.36
C LEU A 488 -26.31 2.10 -11.07
N THR A 489 -25.93 3.33 -10.72
CA THR A 489 -24.79 4.02 -11.32
C THR A 489 -23.46 3.35 -10.95
N SER A 490 -23.26 2.97 -9.68
CA SER A 490 -22.07 2.23 -9.26
C SER A 490 -21.96 0.85 -9.92
N LEU A 491 -23.09 0.14 -10.12
CA LEU A 491 -23.10 -1.14 -10.82
C LEU A 491 -22.79 -0.96 -12.31
N ALA A 492 -23.28 0.12 -12.94
CA ALA A 492 -22.90 0.47 -14.30
C ALA A 492 -21.38 0.76 -14.42
N SER A 493 -20.81 1.50 -13.46
CA SER A 493 -19.36 1.75 -13.40
C SER A 493 -18.57 0.46 -13.26
N LEU A 494 -19.02 -0.46 -12.39
CA LEU A 494 -18.41 -1.76 -12.19
C LEU A 494 -18.43 -2.60 -13.48
N TYR A 495 -19.57 -2.69 -14.16
CA TYR A 495 -19.69 -3.45 -15.41
C TYR A 495 -18.86 -2.83 -16.55
N TYR A 496 -18.74 -1.50 -16.60
CA TYR A 496 -17.84 -0.84 -17.53
C TYR A 496 -16.37 -1.25 -17.29
N ARG A 497 -15.92 -1.32 -16.02
CA ARG A 497 -14.57 -1.82 -15.66
C ARG A 497 -14.33 -3.25 -16.07
N GLN A 498 -15.37 -4.08 -16.00
CA GLN A 498 -15.33 -5.49 -16.40
C GLN A 498 -15.42 -5.67 -17.94
N GLY A 499 -15.58 -4.60 -18.72
CA GLY A 499 -15.78 -4.66 -20.17
C GLY A 499 -17.17 -5.17 -20.59
N ARG A 500 -18.14 -5.23 -19.66
CA ARG A 500 -19.53 -5.61 -19.89
C ARG A 500 -20.34 -4.37 -20.28
N TYR A 501 -20.01 -3.78 -21.43
CA TYR A 501 -20.54 -2.47 -21.82
C TYR A 501 -22.06 -2.46 -22.02
N GLU A 502 -22.65 -3.55 -22.51
CA GLU A 502 -24.09 -3.69 -22.67
C GLU A 502 -24.82 -3.76 -21.32
N ASP A 503 -24.29 -4.50 -20.35
CA ASP A 503 -24.86 -4.58 -19.00
C ASP A 503 -24.73 -3.24 -18.25
N ALA A 504 -23.59 -2.55 -18.44
CA ALA A 504 -23.38 -1.21 -17.92
C ALA A 504 -24.39 -0.22 -18.53
N LEU A 505 -24.58 -0.27 -19.84
CA LEU A 505 -25.53 0.57 -20.57
C LEU A 505 -26.98 0.30 -20.14
N PHE A 506 -27.34 -0.95 -19.89
CA PHE A 506 -28.66 -1.32 -19.34
C PHE A 506 -28.93 -0.63 -17.99
N ASN A 507 -27.97 -0.67 -17.07
CA ASN A 507 -28.10 0.02 -15.78
C ASN A 507 -28.15 1.55 -15.95
N CYS A 508 -27.36 2.12 -16.87
CA CYS A 508 -27.44 3.54 -17.21
C CYS A 508 -28.83 3.93 -17.73
N HIS A 509 -29.45 3.12 -18.58
CA HIS A 509 -30.80 3.39 -19.08
C HIS A 509 -31.84 3.43 -17.96
N ILE A 510 -31.77 2.50 -17.01
CA ILE A 510 -32.67 2.51 -15.85
C ILE A 510 -32.43 3.79 -15.03
N ALA A 511 -31.18 4.10 -14.68
CA ALA A 511 -30.81 5.29 -13.92
C ALA A 511 -31.30 6.59 -14.59
N LEU A 512 -31.07 6.74 -15.89
CA LEU A 512 -31.44 7.94 -16.66
C LEU A 512 -32.96 8.04 -16.91
N SER A 513 -33.69 6.91 -16.88
CA SER A 513 -35.16 6.95 -16.91
C SER A 513 -35.76 7.52 -15.61
N VAL A 514 -35.04 7.40 -14.49
CA VAL A 514 -35.42 8.00 -13.20
C VAL A 514 -34.96 9.46 -13.13
N ASN A 515 -33.72 9.74 -13.53
CA ASN A 515 -33.17 11.09 -13.57
C ASN A 515 -32.30 11.31 -14.82
N ALA A 516 -32.89 11.92 -15.85
CA ALA A 516 -32.21 12.20 -17.11
C ALA A 516 -31.02 13.16 -16.98
N TYR A 517 -30.93 13.94 -15.90
CA TYR A 517 -29.84 14.89 -15.65
C TYR A 517 -28.79 14.38 -14.65
N ASP A 518 -28.83 13.11 -14.25
CA ASP A 518 -27.80 12.55 -13.39
C ASP A 518 -26.44 12.55 -14.10
N GLY A 519 -25.47 13.27 -13.53
CA GLY A 519 -24.20 13.55 -14.20
C GLY A 519 -23.31 12.32 -14.41
N TYR A 520 -23.22 11.46 -13.40
CA TYR A 520 -22.35 10.28 -13.48
C TYR A 520 -22.95 9.22 -14.41
N SER A 521 -24.26 8.99 -14.33
CA SER A 521 -24.96 8.05 -15.22
C SER A 521 -24.88 8.50 -16.69
N ASN A 522 -25.01 9.79 -16.99
CA ASN A 522 -24.82 10.31 -18.34
C ASN A 522 -23.37 10.16 -18.83
N TYR A 523 -22.39 10.36 -17.94
CA TYR A 523 -20.98 10.17 -18.28
C TYR A 523 -20.67 8.70 -18.62
N LEU A 524 -21.15 7.76 -17.79
CA LEU A 524 -21.03 6.32 -18.04
C LEU A 524 -21.80 5.88 -19.29
N TYR A 525 -23.00 6.43 -19.51
CA TYR A 525 -23.77 6.21 -20.74
C TYR A 525 -22.98 6.65 -21.98
N GLY A 526 -22.32 7.82 -21.91
CA GLY A 526 -21.43 8.31 -22.95
C GLY A 526 -20.26 7.35 -23.22
N LEU A 527 -19.59 6.89 -22.16
CA LEU A 527 -18.48 5.94 -22.24
C LEU A 527 -18.88 4.59 -22.82
N CYS A 528 -20.01 4.02 -22.38
CA CYS A 528 -20.51 2.73 -22.88
C CYS A 528 -20.85 2.83 -24.37
N ASN A 529 -21.58 3.87 -24.78
CA ASN A 529 -21.91 4.08 -26.18
C ASN A 529 -20.67 4.34 -27.05
N MET A 530 -19.68 5.06 -26.52
CA MET A 530 -18.40 5.25 -27.21
C MET A 530 -17.67 3.91 -27.43
N ALA A 531 -17.65 3.03 -26.42
CA ALA A 531 -17.04 1.71 -26.53
C ALA A 531 -17.80 0.78 -27.50
N LEU A 532 -19.12 0.89 -27.55
CA LEU A 532 -20.00 0.11 -28.45
C LEU A 532 -20.06 0.67 -29.89
N GLY A 533 -19.45 1.84 -30.15
CA GLY A 533 -19.46 2.49 -31.47
C GLY A 533 -20.72 3.32 -31.77
N ASN A 534 -21.57 3.56 -30.78
CA ASN A 534 -22.80 4.37 -30.89
C ASN A 534 -22.46 5.87 -30.74
N GLU A 535 -21.85 6.47 -31.76
CA GLU A 535 -21.29 7.82 -31.65
C GLU A 535 -22.28 8.93 -31.29
N THR A 536 -23.52 8.87 -31.80
CA THR A 536 -24.51 9.93 -31.55
C THR A 536 -24.93 9.92 -30.08
N ASP A 537 -25.20 8.74 -29.55
CA ASP A 537 -25.60 8.52 -28.16
C ASP A 537 -24.46 8.85 -27.19
N ALA A 538 -23.21 8.54 -27.58
CA ALA A 538 -22.05 8.94 -26.82
C ALA A 538 -21.93 10.46 -26.68
N LYS A 539 -22.09 11.20 -27.80
CA LYS A 539 -22.09 12.68 -27.80
C LYS A 539 -23.23 13.26 -26.98
N ASP A 540 -24.41 12.66 -27.01
CA ASP A 540 -25.56 13.07 -26.19
C ASP A 540 -25.24 12.92 -24.69
N GLY A 541 -24.81 11.72 -24.26
CA GLY A 541 -24.44 11.44 -22.89
C GLY A 541 -23.38 12.41 -22.34
N PHE A 542 -22.28 12.61 -23.06
CA PHE A 542 -21.26 13.57 -22.63
C PHE A 542 -21.75 15.03 -22.63
N SER A 543 -22.62 15.40 -23.57
CA SER A 543 -23.18 16.76 -23.59
C SER A 543 -24.02 17.04 -22.35
N VAL A 544 -24.86 16.09 -21.94
CA VAL A 544 -25.67 16.22 -20.72
C VAL A 544 -24.81 16.12 -19.46
N ALA A 545 -23.87 15.17 -19.41
CA ALA A 545 -22.92 15.03 -18.30
C ALA A 545 -22.14 16.32 -18.02
N SER A 546 -21.90 17.13 -19.06
CA SER A 546 -21.18 18.41 -18.92
C SER A 546 -21.86 19.44 -18.01
N TYR A 547 -23.15 19.25 -17.69
CA TYR A 547 -23.86 20.14 -16.77
C TYR A 547 -23.44 19.91 -15.31
N SER A 548 -23.01 18.69 -14.95
CA SER A 548 -22.49 18.36 -13.63
C SER A 548 -21.04 18.84 -13.47
N ILE A 549 -20.76 19.63 -12.41
CA ILE A 549 -19.41 20.16 -12.15
C ILE A 549 -18.37 19.04 -12.05
N SER A 550 -18.71 17.93 -11.37
CA SER A 550 -17.80 16.81 -11.14
C SER A 550 -17.38 16.07 -12.42
N PHE A 551 -18.18 16.15 -13.49
CA PHE A 551 -17.90 15.47 -14.77
C PHE A 551 -17.69 16.46 -15.92
N ARG A 552 -17.84 17.76 -15.71
CA ARG A 552 -17.84 18.77 -16.77
C ARG A 552 -16.57 18.75 -17.62
N SER A 553 -15.42 18.78 -16.96
CA SER A 553 -14.13 18.75 -17.65
C SER A 553 -13.93 17.42 -18.38
N ALA A 554 -14.15 16.29 -17.72
CA ALA A 554 -13.99 14.96 -18.32
C ALA A 554 -14.95 14.75 -19.51
N ALA A 555 -16.20 15.21 -19.43
CA ALA A 555 -17.17 15.10 -20.51
C ALA A 555 -16.80 15.96 -21.73
N TYR A 556 -16.32 17.19 -21.52
CA TYR A 556 -15.80 18.01 -22.61
C TYR A 556 -14.53 17.43 -23.23
N GLU A 557 -13.65 16.83 -22.43
CA GLU A 557 -12.48 16.09 -22.94
C GLU A 557 -12.91 14.90 -23.82
N LYS A 558 -13.89 14.09 -23.40
CA LYS A 558 -14.42 13.00 -24.26
C LYS A 558 -15.08 13.49 -25.53
N LEU A 559 -15.84 14.59 -25.48
CA LEU A 559 -16.34 15.21 -26.72
C LEU A 559 -15.19 15.64 -27.63
N ALA A 560 -14.12 16.20 -27.06
CA ALA A 560 -12.93 16.59 -27.82
C ALA A 560 -12.23 15.39 -28.48
N GLU A 561 -12.03 14.29 -27.75
CA GLU A 561 -11.52 13.02 -28.31
C GLU A 561 -12.41 12.50 -29.45
N MET A 562 -13.74 12.53 -29.29
CA MET A 562 -14.66 12.10 -30.35
C MET A 562 -14.58 12.97 -31.62
N PHE A 563 -14.38 14.29 -31.47
CA PHE A 563 -14.15 15.15 -32.63
C PHE A 563 -12.75 14.97 -33.23
N LEU A 564 -11.76 14.55 -32.43
CA LEU A 564 -10.45 14.17 -32.90
C LEU A 564 -10.52 12.92 -33.79
N ILE A 565 -11.26 11.89 -33.37
CA ILE A 565 -11.55 10.68 -34.16
C ILE A 565 -12.23 11.04 -35.49
N ALA A 566 -13.19 11.96 -35.46
CA ALA A 566 -13.90 12.43 -36.64
C ALA A 566 -13.07 13.37 -37.55
N CYS A 567 -11.80 13.63 -37.22
CA CYS A 567 -10.92 14.57 -37.89
C CYS A 567 -11.47 16.02 -37.95
N ASP A 568 -12.40 16.40 -37.06
CA ASP A 568 -12.89 17.78 -36.92
C ASP A 568 -12.02 18.52 -35.90
N TRP A 569 -10.81 18.87 -36.33
CA TRP A 569 -9.77 19.48 -35.49
C TRP A 569 -10.24 20.75 -34.79
N LYS A 570 -11.13 21.54 -35.42
CA LYS A 570 -11.65 22.79 -34.86
C LYS A 570 -12.61 22.53 -33.71
N LYS A 571 -13.49 21.53 -33.82
CA LYS A 571 -14.35 21.15 -32.70
C LYS A 571 -13.58 20.43 -31.60
N ALA A 572 -12.59 19.62 -31.96
CA ALA A 572 -11.68 19.02 -30.98
C ALA A 572 -10.99 20.11 -30.14
N GLU A 573 -10.40 21.12 -30.79
CA GLU A 573 -9.84 22.31 -30.10
C GLU A 573 -10.89 23.00 -29.21
N HIS A 574 -12.08 23.27 -29.76
CA HIS A 574 -13.14 23.97 -29.01
C HIS A 574 -13.51 23.24 -27.71
N TYR A 575 -13.77 21.94 -27.77
CA TYR A 575 -14.16 21.17 -26.59
C TYR A 575 -12.99 20.92 -25.62
N ALA A 576 -11.77 20.76 -26.12
CA ALA A 576 -10.59 20.67 -25.27
C ALA A 576 -10.36 21.97 -24.48
N LEU A 577 -10.48 23.14 -25.12
CA LEU A 577 -10.41 24.43 -24.44
C LEU A 577 -11.54 24.59 -23.41
N LYS A 578 -12.77 24.18 -23.74
CA LYS A 578 -13.87 24.17 -22.77
C LYS A 578 -13.59 23.27 -21.56
N SER A 579 -12.93 22.13 -21.75
CA SER A 579 -12.49 21.30 -20.63
C SER A 579 -11.50 22.06 -19.73
N LYS A 580 -10.55 22.77 -20.35
CA LYS A 580 -9.49 23.54 -19.68
C LYS A 580 -10.03 24.74 -18.91
N ASP A 581 -11.14 25.34 -19.34
CA ASP A 581 -11.81 26.42 -18.61
C ASP A 581 -12.27 25.99 -17.20
N PHE A 582 -12.59 24.69 -17.01
CA PHE A 582 -13.04 24.15 -15.73
C PHE A 582 -11.99 23.29 -15.00
N ASN A 583 -10.96 22.83 -15.71
CA ASN A 583 -9.81 22.15 -15.15
C ASN A 583 -8.56 22.48 -15.98
N GLN A 584 -7.83 23.51 -15.57
CA GLN A 584 -6.57 23.91 -16.21
C GLN A 584 -5.48 22.84 -16.11
N GLN A 585 -5.66 21.79 -15.31
CA GLN A 585 -4.71 20.68 -15.18
C GLN A 585 -5.21 19.38 -15.82
N ASN A 586 -6.29 19.40 -16.62
CA ASN A 586 -6.68 18.23 -17.41
C ASN A 586 -5.63 17.97 -18.50
N LEU A 587 -4.76 16.97 -18.27
CA LEU A 587 -3.61 16.69 -19.13
C LEU A 587 -4.01 16.03 -20.46
N LYS A 588 -5.15 15.33 -20.54
CA LYS A 588 -5.67 14.79 -21.81
C LYS A 588 -6.26 15.86 -22.70
N ALA A 589 -6.90 16.88 -22.13
CA ALA A 589 -7.31 18.04 -22.91
C ALA A 589 -6.09 18.71 -23.57
N ASP A 590 -4.95 18.81 -22.86
CA ASP A 590 -3.70 19.29 -23.45
C ASP A 590 -3.20 18.36 -24.57
N GLN A 591 -3.30 17.03 -24.40
CA GLN A 591 -2.98 16.07 -25.47
C GLN A 591 -3.82 16.29 -26.74
N VAL A 592 -5.14 16.48 -26.59
CA VAL A 592 -6.01 16.78 -27.73
C VAL A 592 -5.61 18.09 -28.41
N LEU A 593 -5.26 19.13 -27.65
CA LEU A 593 -4.80 20.41 -28.20
C LEU A 593 -3.50 20.26 -28.98
N MET A 594 -2.51 19.53 -28.45
CA MET A 594 -1.23 19.27 -29.12
C MET A 594 -1.46 18.62 -30.50
N ILE A 595 -2.28 17.57 -30.55
CA ILE A 595 -2.61 16.88 -31.81
C ILE A 595 -3.39 17.80 -32.76
N ALA A 596 -4.47 18.43 -32.27
CA ALA A 596 -5.32 19.28 -33.10
C ALA A 596 -4.51 20.41 -33.74
N TYR A 597 -3.62 21.06 -32.98
CA TYR A 597 -2.74 22.11 -33.51
C TYR A 597 -1.73 21.59 -34.53
N ARG A 598 -1.08 20.45 -34.27
CA ARG A 598 -0.15 19.83 -35.23
C ARG A 598 -0.86 19.46 -36.52
N LYS A 599 -2.02 18.79 -36.45
CA LYS A 599 -2.81 18.37 -37.62
C LYS A 599 -3.40 19.54 -38.42
N MET A 600 -3.63 20.70 -37.79
CA MET A 600 -3.99 21.94 -38.46
C MET A 600 -2.79 22.75 -39.01
N GLY A 601 -1.55 22.29 -38.81
CA GLY A 601 -0.34 23.01 -39.22
C GLY A 601 0.01 24.23 -38.34
N GLN A 602 -0.61 24.36 -37.15
CA GLN A 602 -0.40 25.46 -36.21
C GLN A 602 0.75 25.13 -35.23
N MET A 603 1.95 24.89 -35.76
CA MET A 603 3.09 24.34 -34.99
C MET A 603 3.49 25.20 -33.79
N ASN A 604 3.43 26.54 -33.90
CA ASN A 604 3.74 27.43 -32.79
C ASN A 604 2.77 27.28 -31.60
N LYS A 605 1.48 27.00 -31.88
CA LYS A 605 0.50 26.76 -30.82
C LYS A 605 0.72 25.40 -30.16
N ALA A 606 0.97 24.37 -30.96
CA ALA A 606 1.32 23.05 -30.44
C ALA A 606 2.54 23.13 -29.52
N LYS A 607 3.61 23.80 -29.99
CA LYS A 607 4.84 24.00 -29.23
C LYS A 607 4.62 24.79 -27.94
N ALA A 608 3.77 25.81 -27.95
CA ALA A 608 3.46 26.58 -26.74
C ALA A 608 2.76 25.73 -25.66
N VAL A 609 1.85 24.82 -26.06
CA VAL A 609 1.22 23.87 -25.12
C VAL A 609 2.27 22.89 -24.56
N ILE A 610 3.10 22.32 -25.45
CA ILE A 610 4.17 21.39 -25.08
C ILE A 610 5.16 22.02 -24.10
N ASP A 611 5.68 23.20 -24.41
CA ASP A 611 6.69 23.88 -23.59
C ASP A 611 6.15 24.26 -22.22
N SER A 612 4.93 24.81 -22.17
CA SER A 612 4.27 25.09 -20.90
C SER A 612 4.11 23.84 -20.04
N LEU A 613 3.83 22.69 -20.66
CA LEU A 613 3.63 21.44 -19.93
C LEU A 613 4.94 20.82 -19.45
N LEU A 614 5.97 20.81 -20.30
CA LEU A 614 7.28 20.24 -19.98
C LEU A 614 8.10 21.11 -19.03
N ASP A 615 7.75 22.39 -18.86
CA ASP A 615 8.34 23.24 -17.83
C ASP A 615 8.01 22.76 -16.41
N ASP A 616 6.76 22.32 -16.19
CA ASP A 616 6.28 21.77 -14.91
C ASP A 616 6.43 20.25 -14.80
N LEU A 617 6.17 19.52 -15.90
CA LEU A 617 6.15 18.06 -15.96
C LEU A 617 7.15 17.54 -17.01
N PRO A 618 8.46 17.69 -16.80
CA PRO A 618 9.47 17.39 -17.82
C PRO A 618 9.58 15.90 -18.19
N LEU A 619 9.00 15.02 -17.38
CA LEU A 619 8.90 13.57 -17.64
C LEU A 619 7.50 13.13 -18.10
N TYR A 620 6.63 14.08 -18.48
CA TYR A 620 5.36 13.73 -19.10
C TYR A 620 5.58 13.32 -20.56
N HIS A 621 5.77 12.02 -20.77
CA HIS A 621 6.29 11.47 -22.02
C HIS A 621 5.40 11.70 -23.25
N LEU A 622 4.08 11.89 -23.09
CA LEU A 622 3.24 12.22 -24.25
C LEU A 622 3.55 13.59 -24.84
N ALA A 623 3.81 14.60 -24.01
CA ALA A 623 4.24 15.90 -24.53
C ALA A 623 5.65 15.83 -25.16
N ARG A 624 6.55 15.03 -24.59
CA ARG A 624 7.88 14.77 -25.18
C ARG A 624 7.78 14.07 -26.53
N PHE A 625 6.83 13.15 -26.68
CA PHE A 625 6.58 12.48 -27.95
C PHE A 625 6.01 13.44 -29.00
N GLU A 626 5.05 14.29 -28.63
CA GLU A 626 4.58 15.36 -29.53
C GLU A 626 5.70 16.35 -29.90
N ASP A 627 6.61 16.67 -28.98
CA ASP A 627 7.79 17.50 -29.27
C ASP A 627 8.72 16.83 -30.31
N LEU A 628 8.94 15.52 -30.18
CA LEU A 628 9.67 14.72 -31.17
C LEU A 628 8.98 14.76 -32.55
N LEU A 629 7.64 14.72 -32.60
CA LEU A 629 6.87 14.79 -33.85
C LEU A 629 6.86 16.19 -34.50
N LEU A 630 6.99 17.26 -33.71
CA LEU A 630 7.16 18.62 -34.23
C LEU A 630 8.58 18.89 -34.75
N GLY A 631 9.57 18.21 -34.17
CA GLY A 631 10.98 18.33 -34.52
C GLY A 631 11.40 17.56 -35.77
N THR A 632 12.72 17.47 -35.99
CA THR A 632 13.27 16.60 -37.03
C THR A 632 13.25 15.14 -36.56
N PHE A 633 12.48 14.29 -37.22
CA PHE A 633 12.36 12.88 -36.86
C PHE A 633 13.58 12.07 -37.35
N ASN A 634 14.61 11.96 -36.51
CA ASN A 634 15.85 11.22 -36.78
C ASN A 634 16.24 10.34 -35.58
N GLU A 635 17.20 9.43 -35.77
CA GLU A 635 17.63 8.48 -34.74
C GLU A 635 18.17 9.15 -33.46
N ALA A 636 18.86 10.29 -33.58
CA ALA A 636 19.37 11.01 -32.41
C ALA A 636 18.22 11.52 -31.52
N ASN A 637 17.17 12.09 -32.12
CA ASN A 637 16.03 12.62 -31.39
C ASN A 637 15.13 11.49 -30.83
N LYS A 638 14.98 10.37 -31.55
CA LYS A 638 14.33 9.16 -31.03
C LYS A 638 15.04 8.62 -29.79
N ASN A 639 16.37 8.51 -29.84
CA ASN A 639 17.17 8.03 -28.72
C ASN A 639 17.07 8.99 -27.52
N SER A 640 17.08 10.30 -27.76
CA SER A 640 16.85 11.31 -26.70
C SER A 640 15.49 11.12 -26.01
N PHE A 641 14.43 10.93 -26.79
CA PHE A 641 13.09 10.63 -26.27
C PHE A 641 13.07 9.36 -25.41
N ALA A 642 13.51 8.23 -25.97
CA ALA A 642 13.49 6.93 -25.31
C ALA A 642 14.40 6.87 -24.06
N SER A 643 15.52 7.60 -24.06
CA SER A 643 16.52 7.54 -22.98
C SER A 643 16.03 8.01 -21.60
N LEU A 644 14.88 8.69 -21.50
CA LEU A 644 14.27 9.10 -20.23
C LEU A 644 13.14 8.17 -19.76
N ILE A 645 12.78 7.14 -20.53
CA ILE A 645 11.82 6.11 -20.14
C ILE A 645 12.65 4.90 -19.67
N ARG A 646 12.91 4.86 -18.37
CA ARG A 646 13.87 3.97 -17.69
C ARG A 646 13.22 3.04 -16.66
N SER A 647 11.92 3.20 -16.42
CA SER A 647 11.16 2.31 -15.54
C SER A 647 11.33 0.82 -15.93
N GLU A 648 11.24 -0.07 -14.93
CA GLU A 648 11.45 -1.52 -15.13
C GLU A 648 10.65 -2.11 -16.30
N LEU A 649 9.39 -1.69 -16.44
CA LEU A 649 8.48 -2.11 -17.50
C LEU A 649 8.26 -0.95 -18.50
N SER A 650 9.35 -0.38 -19.01
CA SER A 650 9.33 0.78 -19.92
C SER A 650 8.42 0.58 -21.14
N PHE A 651 8.35 -0.64 -21.67
CA PHE A 651 7.44 -1.01 -22.76
C PHE A 651 5.97 -0.73 -22.43
N GLU A 652 5.55 -0.86 -21.16
CA GLU A 652 4.18 -0.55 -20.75
C GLU A 652 3.87 0.96 -20.84
N THR A 653 4.87 1.83 -20.65
CA THR A 653 4.71 3.27 -20.88
C THR A 653 4.44 3.56 -22.36
N PHE A 654 5.19 2.92 -23.26
CA PHE A 654 4.95 3.04 -24.71
C PHE A 654 3.59 2.43 -25.11
N MET A 655 3.19 1.30 -24.52
CA MET A 655 1.88 0.68 -24.75
C MET A 655 0.73 1.61 -24.38
N GLU A 656 0.77 2.26 -23.21
CA GLU A 656 -0.27 3.21 -22.77
C GLU A 656 -0.38 4.40 -23.71
N MET A 657 0.76 4.98 -24.10
CA MET A 657 0.79 6.08 -25.05
C MET A 657 0.22 5.66 -26.41
N ALA A 658 0.66 4.51 -26.94
CA ALA A 658 0.24 3.99 -28.25
C ALA A 658 -1.25 3.64 -28.27
N GLU A 659 -1.76 3.01 -27.21
CA GLU A 659 -3.18 2.69 -27.07
C GLU A 659 -4.02 3.96 -27.08
N TRP A 660 -3.60 5.02 -26.37
CA TRP A 660 -4.35 6.27 -26.40
C TRP A 660 -4.41 6.88 -27.81
N TYR A 661 -3.28 6.96 -28.53
CA TYR A 661 -3.28 7.43 -29.93
C TYR A 661 -4.16 6.54 -30.84
N GLU A 662 -4.16 5.22 -30.65
CA GLU A 662 -5.06 4.29 -31.33
C GLU A 662 -6.52 4.68 -31.06
N THR A 663 -6.89 4.89 -29.79
CA THR A 663 -8.28 5.20 -29.40
C THR A 663 -8.82 6.50 -29.98
N VAL A 664 -7.96 7.49 -30.22
CA VAL A 664 -8.34 8.78 -30.80
C VAL A 664 -8.14 8.86 -32.33
N GLY A 665 -7.91 7.73 -32.99
CA GLY A 665 -7.83 7.62 -34.45
C GLY A 665 -6.46 7.98 -35.06
N CYS A 666 -5.44 8.24 -34.23
CA CYS A 666 -4.08 8.59 -34.66
C CYS A 666 -3.19 7.35 -34.82
N LYS A 667 -3.55 6.48 -35.77
CA LYS A 667 -2.94 5.15 -35.94
C LYS A 667 -1.46 5.18 -36.34
N ASP A 668 -1.01 6.22 -37.05
CA ASP A 668 0.40 6.36 -37.46
C ASP A 668 1.30 6.65 -36.27
N GLU A 669 0.87 7.55 -35.39
CA GLU A 669 1.55 7.84 -34.14
C GLU A 669 1.61 6.62 -33.21
N ALA A 670 0.53 5.83 -33.13
CA ALA A 670 0.52 4.58 -32.40
C ALA A 670 1.55 3.57 -32.95
N LEU A 671 1.64 3.40 -34.28
CA LEU A 671 2.64 2.53 -34.93
C LEU A 671 4.08 2.97 -34.64
N ILE A 672 4.35 4.29 -34.59
CA ILE A 672 5.66 4.82 -34.20
C ILE A 672 5.97 4.46 -32.75
N LEU A 673 5.03 4.64 -31.83
CA LEU A 673 5.25 4.31 -30.42
C LEU A 673 5.50 2.82 -30.20
N PHE A 674 4.75 1.94 -30.88
CA PHE A 674 4.99 0.51 -30.82
C PHE A 674 6.37 0.11 -31.38
N SER A 675 6.99 0.93 -32.24
CA SER A 675 8.35 0.66 -32.74
C SER A 675 9.46 0.87 -31.70
N PHE A 676 9.16 1.55 -30.58
CA PHE A 676 10.10 1.70 -29.47
C PHE A 676 10.09 0.49 -28.51
N ILE A 677 9.12 -0.40 -28.68
CA ILE A 677 8.99 -1.60 -27.88
C ILE A 677 9.77 -2.71 -28.58
N ASP A 678 10.69 -3.32 -27.83
CA ASP A 678 11.36 -4.56 -28.24
C ASP A 678 10.33 -5.66 -28.54
N ASP A 679 10.74 -6.80 -29.09
CA ASP A 679 9.83 -7.88 -29.50
C ASP A 679 8.93 -8.41 -28.35
N TYR A 680 7.76 -7.78 -28.17
CA TYR A 680 6.75 -8.05 -27.15
C TYR A 680 5.46 -8.53 -27.83
N PRO A 681 4.87 -9.69 -27.44
CA PRO A 681 3.76 -10.30 -28.16
C PRO A 681 2.56 -9.37 -28.37
N ILE A 682 2.12 -8.68 -27.31
CA ILE A 682 0.91 -7.84 -27.36
C ILE A 682 1.14 -6.60 -28.24
N ALA A 683 2.33 -6.00 -28.19
CA ALA A 683 2.69 -4.91 -29.10
C ALA A 683 2.69 -5.38 -30.56
N ASN A 684 3.21 -6.58 -30.84
CA ASN A 684 3.24 -7.13 -32.20
C ASN A 684 1.83 -7.49 -32.72
N TYR A 685 0.93 -8.02 -31.90
CA TYR A 685 -0.48 -8.19 -32.28
C TYR A 685 -1.15 -6.84 -32.60
N LYS A 686 -0.93 -5.82 -31.78
CA LYS A 686 -1.44 -4.45 -32.01
C LYS A 686 -0.88 -3.83 -33.30
N ARG A 687 0.43 -3.95 -33.55
CA ARG A 687 1.07 -3.51 -34.80
C ARG A 687 0.49 -4.23 -36.01
N ALA A 688 0.36 -5.55 -35.92
CA ALA A 688 -0.23 -6.37 -37.00
C ALA A 688 -1.65 -5.91 -37.33
N TRP A 689 -2.48 -5.65 -36.32
CA TRP A 689 -3.84 -5.13 -36.50
C TRP A 689 -3.85 -3.76 -37.21
N LEU A 690 -3.05 -2.80 -36.74
CA LEU A 690 -3.00 -1.47 -37.35
C LEU A 690 -2.48 -1.50 -38.79
N LEU A 691 -1.47 -2.33 -39.08
CA LEU A 691 -0.98 -2.55 -40.44
C LEU A 691 -2.05 -3.18 -41.34
N TYR A 692 -2.82 -4.12 -40.81
CA TYR A 692 -3.93 -4.73 -41.54
C TYR A 692 -5.00 -3.71 -41.90
N GLU A 693 -5.44 -2.90 -40.94
CA GLU A 693 -6.43 -1.84 -41.16
C GLU A 693 -5.96 -0.79 -42.18
N LYS A 694 -4.65 -0.57 -42.30
CA LYS A 694 -4.04 0.31 -43.30
C LYS A 694 -3.86 -0.33 -44.68
N GLY A 695 -4.12 -1.64 -44.83
CA GLY A 695 -3.93 -2.38 -46.08
C GLY A 695 -2.52 -2.92 -46.30
N ASN A 696 -1.61 -2.82 -45.32
CA ASN A 696 -0.27 -3.39 -45.37
C ASN A 696 -0.29 -4.88 -44.97
N ILE A 697 -1.02 -5.69 -45.75
CA ILE A 697 -1.36 -7.07 -45.39
C ILE A 697 -0.13 -7.97 -45.20
N SER A 698 0.89 -7.85 -46.06
CA SER A 698 2.08 -8.71 -45.96
C SER A 698 2.85 -8.47 -44.65
N GLU A 699 3.09 -7.21 -44.31
CA GLU A 699 3.80 -6.81 -43.08
C GLU A 699 2.97 -7.15 -41.84
N SER A 700 1.65 -6.97 -41.92
CA SER A 700 0.72 -7.39 -40.87
C SER A 700 0.83 -8.87 -40.54
N LEU A 701 0.82 -9.74 -41.57
CA LEU A 701 0.93 -11.19 -41.38
C LEU A 701 2.30 -11.60 -40.83
N GLU A 702 3.39 -10.95 -41.27
CA GLU A 702 4.73 -11.18 -40.72
C GLU A 702 4.80 -10.83 -39.22
N MET A 703 4.25 -9.68 -38.82
CA MET A 703 4.18 -9.28 -37.41
C MET A 703 3.30 -10.21 -36.58
N LEU A 704 2.21 -10.72 -37.16
CA LEU A 704 1.33 -11.67 -36.50
C LEU A 704 2.00 -13.03 -36.29
N ASP A 705 2.71 -13.54 -37.29
CA ASP A 705 3.51 -14.77 -37.19
C ASP A 705 4.63 -14.59 -36.14
N ARG A 706 5.30 -13.43 -36.13
CA ARG A 706 6.29 -13.09 -35.11
C ARG A 706 5.70 -13.06 -33.69
N ALA A 707 4.52 -12.46 -33.50
CA ALA A 707 3.84 -12.43 -32.19
C ALA A 707 3.56 -13.85 -31.66
N ASN A 708 3.16 -14.77 -32.54
CA ASN A 708 2.89 -16.16 -32.22
C ASN A 708 4.15 -16.96 -31.84
N GLU A 709 5.32 -16.60 -32.37
CA GLU A 709 6.61 -17.23 -32.05
C GLU A 709 7.13 -16.85 -30.65
N LEU A 710 6.91 -15.61 -30.21
CA LEU A 710 7.48 -15.06 -28.97
C LEU A 710 6.99 -15.78 -27.70
N SER A 711 7.86 -15.83 -26.67
CA SER A 711 7.57 -16.49 -25.40
C SER A 711 6.40 -15.82 -24.65
N PRO A 712 5.53 -16.58 -23.95
CA PRO A 712 4.51 -16.03 -23.04
C PRO A 712 5.04 -15.72 -21.63
N GLU A 713 6.34 -15.88 -21.39
CA GLU A 713 6.97 -15.64 -20.10
C GLU A 713 6.95 -14.14 -19.74
N TYR A 714 6.40 -13.82 -18.56
CA TYR A 714 6.17 -12.45 -18.05
C TYR A 714 5.29 -11.55 -18.94
N ILE A 715 4.38 -12.14 -19.73
CA ILE A 715 3.45 -11.41 -20.60
C ILE A 715 2.07 -11.34 -19.92
N PHE A 716 1.79 -10.23 -19.23
CA PHE A 716 0.61 -10.05 -18.37
C PHE A 716 -0.36 -8.97 -18.91
N PRO A 717 -1.08 -9.25 -20.02
CA PRO A 717 -2.00 -8.27 -20.61
C PRO A 717 -3.21 -8.00 -19.72
N PHE A 718 -3.64 -6.74 -19.67
CA PHE A 718 -4.74 -6.30 -18.79
C PHE A 718 -5.69 -5.29 -19.44
N ARG A 719 -5.42 -4.87 -20.68
CA ARG A 719 -6.19 -3.85 -21.39
C ARG A 719 -7.31 -4.49 -22.20
N SER A 720 -8.55 -4.10 -21.92
CA SER A 720 -9.72 -4.64 -22.62
C SER A 720 -9.74 -4.31 -24.11
N SER A 721 -9.14 -3.19 -24.54
CA SER A 721 -9.03 -2.82 -25.97
C SER A 721 -8.24 -3.83 -26.81
N THR A 722 -7.42 -4.67 -26.16
CA THR A 722 -6.61 -5.71 -26.82
C THR A 722 -7.45 -6.92 -27.22
N ILE A 723 -8.60 -7.16 -26.59
CA ILE A 723 -9.47 -8.33 -26.88
C ILE A 723 -9.84 -8.38 -28.37
N LYS A 724 -10.35 -7.26 -28.93
CA LYS A 724 -10.73 -7.16 -30.34
C LYS A 724 -9.57 -7.54 -31.29
N VAL A 725 -8.36 -7.14 -30.93
CA VAL A 725 -7.14 -7.43 -31.71
C VAL A 725 -6.80 -8.92 -31.64
N LEU A 726 -6.91 -9.54 -30.47
CA LEU A 726 -6.67 -10.97 -30.28
C LEU A 726 -7.73 -11.82 -30.99
N GLU A 727 -9.00 -11.45 -30.91
CA GLU A 727 -10.10 -12.11 -31.62
C GLU A 727 -9.88 -12.08 -33.13
N TRP A 728 -9.48 -10.92 -33.69
CA TRP A 728 -9.10 -10.82 -35.09
C TRP A 728 -7.89 -11.70 -35.43
N ALA A 729 -6.83 -11.61 -34.63
CA ALA A 729 -5.60 -12.38 -34.84
C ALA A 729 -5.88 -13.88 -34.91
N LYS A 730 -6.78 -14.37 -34.04
CA LYS A 730 -7.25 -15.75 -34.01
C LYS A 730 -7.89 -16.19 -35.32
N THR A 731 -8.60 -15.31 -36.02
CA THR A 731 -9.23 -15.65 -37.32
C THR A 731 -8.22 -15.84 -38.46
N LEU A 732 -7.05 -15.21 -38.38
CA LEU A 732 -6.04 -15.25 -39.45
C LEU A 732 -4.90 -16.23 -39.18
N ARG A 733 -4.45 -16.31 -37.93
CA ARG A 733 -3.34 -17.16 -37.45
C ARG A 733 -3.65 -17.71 -36.05
N PRO A 734 -4.47 -18.77 -35.95
CA PRO A 734 -4.82 -19.38 -34.67
C PRO A 734 -3.57 -19.81 -33.89
N ASN A 735 -3.53 -19.49 -32.60
CA ASN A 735 -2.47 -19.92 -31.69
C ASN A 735 -3.01 -19.95 -30.25
N TRP A 736 -2.64 -20.96 -29.47
CA TRP A 736 -3.11 -21.10 -28.08
C TRP A 736 -2.76 -19.89 -27.21
N LYS A 737 -1.65 -19.18 -27.52
CA LYS A 737 -1.23 -17.98 -26.79
C LYS A 737 -2.25 -16.86 -26.91
N ILE A 738 -2.98 -16.78 -28.04
CA ILE A 738 -4.03 -15.78 -28.24
C ILE A 738 -5.15 -16.02 -27.22
N ASP A 739 -5.64 -17.27 -27.11
CA ASP A 739 -6.65 -17.65 -26.12
C ASP A 739 -6.15 -17.44 -24.68
N TYR A 740 -4.87 -17.73 -24.42
CA TYR A 740 -4.25 -17.48 -23.12
C TYR A 740 -4.22 -15.98 -22.77
N TYR A 741 -3.75 -15.13 -23.68
CA TYR A 741 -3.70 -13.69 -23.44
C TYR A 741 -5.09 -13.07 -23.34
N GLU A 742 -6.04 -13.51 -24.16
CA GLU A 742 -7.43 -13.11 -24.10
C GLU A 742 -8.06 -13.52 -22.75
N GLY A 743 -7.81 -14.76 -22.32
CA GLY A 743 -8.30 -15.27 -21.03
C GLY A 743 -7.72 -14.52 -19.83
N LEU A 744 -6.44 -14.11 -19.88
CA LEU A 744 -5.85 -13.25 -18.84
C LEU A 744 -6.53 -11.89 -18.74
N ILE A 745 -6.88 -11.26 -19.87
CA ILE A 745 -7.61 -9.98 -19.87
C ILE A 745 -9.03 -10.17 -19.32
N TYR A 746 -9.75 -11.22 -19.73
CA TYR A 746 -11.08 -11.50 -19.18
C TYR A 746 -11.03 -11.76 -17.67
N TRP A 747 -10.01 -12.45 -17.19
CA TRP A 747 -9.82 -12.67 -15.75
C TRP A 747 -9.47 -11.37 -15.02
N ALA A 748 -8.60 -10.52 -15.56
CA ALA A 748 -8.33 -9.18 -15.00
C ALA A 748 -9.61 -8.33 -14.90
N ASN A 749 -10.51 -8.51 -15.87
CA ASN A 749 -11.84 -7.94 -15.93
C ASN A 749 -12.89 -8.70 -15.07
N GLN A 750 -12.48 -9.63 -14.21
CA GLN A 750 -13.32 -10.47 -13.34
C GLN A 750 -14.25 -11.47 -14.02
N ASN A 751 -14.18 -11.64 -15.34
CA ASN A 751 -14.88 -12.71 -16.04
C ASN A 751 -14.08 -14.03 -15.99
N LYS A 752 -14.03 -14.62 -14.78
CA LYS A 752 -13.28 -15.86 -14.49
C LYS A 752 -13.81 -17.06 -15.27
N GLU A 753 -15.12 -17.08 -15.55
CA GLU A 753 -15.75 -18.15 -16.32
C GLU A 753 -15.28 -18.12 -17.77
N LYS A 754 -15.29 -16.95 -18.43
CA LYS A 754 -14.78 -16.82 -19.79
C LYS A 754 -13.29 -17.08 -19.88
N ALA A 755 -12.53 -16.62 -18.89
CA ALA A 755 -11.10 -16.91 -18.80
C ALA A 755 -10.82 -18.42 -18.74
N LEU A 756 -11.57 -19.15 -17.90
CA LEU A 756 -11.44 -20.60 -17.79
C LEU A 756 -11.83 -21.31 -19.09
N GLU A 757 -12.91 -20.87 -19.75
CA GLU A 757 -13.32 -21.40 -21.07
C GLU A 757 -12.19 -21.25 -22.10
N LEU A 758 -11.59 -20.06 -22.20
CA LEU A 758 -10.47 -19.80 -23.11
C LEU A 758 -9.24 -20.64 -22.75
N PHE A 759 -8.92 -20.78 -21.47
CA PHE A 759 -7.82 -21.61 -21.02
C PHE A 759 -8.05 -23.11 -21.27
N ASP A 760 -9.27 -23.61 -21.18
CA ASP A 760 -9.57 -25.00 -21.53
C ASP A 760 -9.44 -25.24 -23.04
N ASN A 761 -9.69 -24.22 -23.87
CA ASN A 761 -9.52 -24.27 -25.33
C ASN A 761 -8.06 -24.27 -25.80
N CYS A 762 -7.09 -23.85 -24.96
CA CYS A 762 -5.66 -23.87 -25.33
C CYS A 762 -5.10 -25.29 -25.55
N GLY A 763 -5.79 -26.35 -25.12
CA GLY A 763 -5.34 -27.73 -25.24
C GLY A 763 -4.08 -28.03 -24.41
N GLU A 764 -3.20 -28.88 -24.95
CA GLU A 764 -1.91 -29.18 -24.33
C GLU A 764 -0.82 -28.20 -24.81
N VAL A 765 -0.27 -27.45 -23.87
CA VAL A 765 0.78 -26.44 -24.12
C VAL A 765 2.09 -26.79 -23.42
N GLU A 766 3.22 -26.33 -23.97
CA GLU A 766 4.58 -26.46 -23.42
C GLU A 766 4.96 -25.25 -22.55
N TYR A 767 4.09 -24.90 -21.59
CA TYR A 767 4.31 -23.76 -20.69
C TYR A 767 3.74 -24.07 -19.30
N ALA A 768 4.60 -24.41 -18.34
CA ALA A 768 4.17 -24.79 -16.99
C ALA A 768 3.36 -23.70 -16.24
N PRO A 769 3.74 -22.40 -16.31
CA PRO A 769 2.98 -21.33 -15.64
C PRO A 769 1.52 -21.23 -16.11
N PHE A 770 1.21 -21.52 -17.37
CA PHE A 770 -0.17 -21.57 -17.85
C PHE A 770 -1.03 -22.56 -17.05
N TYR A 771 -0.52 -23.76 -16.76
CA TYR A 771 -1.27 -24.73 -15.97
C TYR A 771 -1.41 -24.31 -14.51
N LEU A 772 -0.42 -23.61 -13.94
CA LEU A 772 -0.53 -23.04 -12.60
C LEU A 772 -1.61 -21.93 -12.54
N SER A 773 -1.64 -21.04 -13.55
CA SER A 773 -2.68 -20.03 -13.72
C SER A 773 -4.07 -20.67 -13.87
N ARG A 774 -4.22 -21.65 -14.77
CA ARG A 774 -5.50 -22.36 -14.98
C ARG A 774 -5.95 -23.16 -13.74
N ALA A 775 -5.01 -23.78 -13.02
CA ALA A 775 -5.30 -24.48 -11.77
C ALA A 775 -5.92 -23.56 -10.70
N SER A 776 -5.55 -22.29 -10.67
CA SER A 776 -6.10 -21.32 -9.71
C SER A 776 -7.58 -20.97 -9.97
N LEU A 777 -8.06 -21.15 -11.21
CA LEU A 777 -9.47 -20.99 -11.59
C LEU A 777 -10.29 -22.28 -11.41
N LYS A 778 -9.63 -23.43 -11.19
CA LYS A 778 -10.26 -24.74 -11.02
C LYS A 778 -10.38 -25.17 -9.56
N LYS A 779 -11.23 -26.17 -9.32
CA LYS A 779 -11.39 -26.85 -8.02
C LYS A 779 -11.33 -28.37 -8.20
N GLY A 780 -11.15 -29.10 -7.10
CA GLY A 780 -11.19 -30.57 -7.10
C GLY A 780 -10.16 -31.23 -8.01
N GLU A 781 -10.54 -32.34 -8.64
CA GLU A 781 -9.66 -33.15 -9.50
C GLU A 781 -9.09 -32.37 -10.69
N GLY A 782 -9.89 -31.51 -11.33
CA GLY A 782 -9.43 -30.69 -12.46
C GLY A 782 -8.28 -29.74 -12.09
N ARG A 783 -8.27 -29.22 -10.86
CA ARG A 783 -7.14 -28.43 -10.32
C ARG A 783 -5.90 -29.30 -10.14
N LEU A 784 -6.04 -30.48 -9.54
CA LEU A 784 -4.92 -31.40 -9.34
C LEU A 784 -4.28 -31.83 -10.65
N MET A 785 -5.09 -32.15 -11.67
CA MET A 785 -4.61 -32.51 -13.00
C MET A 785 -3.72 -31.41 -13.60
N ASP A 786 -4.12 -30.15 -13.49
CA ASP A 786 -3.31 -29.02 -13.98
C ASP A 786 -2.02 -28.83 -13.17
N LEU A 787 -2.06 -29.00 -11.84
CA LEU A 787 -0.84 -28.92 -11.02
C LEU A 787 0.17 -30.03 -11.35
N LEU A 788 -0.30 -31.26 -11.55
CA LEU A 788 0.52 -32.39 -12.00
C LEU A 788 1.05 -32.17 -13.42
N LYS A 789 0.23 -31.56 -14.30
CA LYS A 789 0.65 -31.20 -15.66
C LYS A 789 1.74 -30.12 -15.64
N ALA A 790 1.60 -29.10 -14.79
CA ALA A 790 2.64 -28.10 -14.56
C ALA A 790 3.96 -28.76 -14.13
N GLU A 791 3.90 -29.73 -13.21
CA GLU A 791 5.06 -30.48 -12.73
C GLU A 791 5.73 -31.27 -13.87
N GLN A 792 4.91 -31.94 -14.70
CA GLN A 792 5.38 -32.69 -15.87
C GLN A 792 6.12 -31.79 -16.85
N LYS A 793 5.62 -30.58 -17.11
CA LYS A 793 6.21 -29.64 -18.07
C LYS A 793 7.50 -29.00 -17.55
N ARG A 794 7.50 -28.52 -16.30
CA ARG A 794 8.70 -27.96 -15.66
C ARG A 794 8.60 -28.06 -14.16
N ILE A 795 9.49 -28.85 -13.55
CA ILE A 795 9.61 -28.91 -12.10
C ILE A 795 10.15 -27.57 -11.58
N SER A 796 9.36 -26.89 -10.75
CA SER A 796 9.70 -25.66 -10.04
C SER A 796 9.23 -25.73 -8.59
N TRP A 797 9.88 -25.00 -7.68
CA TRP A 797 9.43 -24.94 -6.29
C TRP A 797 7.99 -24.41 -6.18
N ARG A 798 7.56 -23.48 -7.05
CA ARG A 798 6.19 -22.97 -7.11
C ARG A 798 5.18 -24.08 -7.39
N THR A 799 5.50 -25.01 -8.30
CA THR A 799 4.67 -26.18 -8.56
C THR A 799 4.55 -27.08 -7.33
N GLY A 800 5.68 -27.34 -6.64
CA GLY A 800 5.68 -28.11 -5.40
C GLY A 800 4.85 -27.43 -4.31
N PHE A 801 4.99 -26.12 -4.16
CA PHE A 801 4.23 -25.32 -3.20
C PHE A 801 2.73 -25.39 -3.49
N ALA A 802 2.34 -25.25 -4.75
CA ALA A 802 0.94 -25.35 -5.18
C ALA A 802 0.35 -26.75 -4.93
N LEU A 803 1.10 -27.82 -5.21
CA LEU A 803 0.70 -29.20 -4.93
C LEU A 803 0.54 -29.45 -3.43
N ILE A 804 1.50 -29.02 -2.60
CA ILE A 804 1.41 -29.15 -1.14
C ILE A 804 0.19 -28.39 -0.63
N ASN A 805 -0.03 -27.15 -1.06
CA ASN A 805 -1.19 -26.36 -0.64
C ASN A 805 -2.53 -27.01 -1.07
N TYR A 806 -2.59 -27.64 -2.24
CA TYR A 806 -3.75 -28.42 -2.67
C TYR A 806 -4.04 -29.56 -1.67
N TYR A 807 -3.04 -30.39 -1.39
CA TYR A 807 -3.21 -31.52 -0.47
C TYR A 807 -3.51 -31.09 0.97
N VAL A 808 -2.88 -30.01 1.45
CA VAL A 808 -3.13 -29.44 2.77
C VAL A 808 -4.57 -28.91 2.89
N ALA A 809 -5.11 -28.28 1.85
CA ALA A 809 -6.48 -27.75 1.84
C ALA A 809 -7.56 -28.84 1.97
N ASP A 810 -7.27 -30.04 1.44
CA ASP A 810 -8.16 -31.21 1.50
C ASP A 810 -7.77 -32.22 2.60
N HIS A 811 -6.86 -31.84 3.51
CA HIS A 811 -6.35 -32.69 4.61
C HIS A 811 -5.70 -34.01 4.17
N LEU A 812 -5.16 -34.05 2.95
CA LEU A 812 -4.44 -35.18 2.35
C LEU A 812 -2.96 -35.14 2.79
N TRP A 813 -2.72 -35.35 4.08
CA TRP A 813 -1.41 -35.10 4.71
C TRP A 813 -0.29 -36.03 4.26
N GLU A 814 -0.59 -37.29 3.90
CA GLU A 814 0.39 -38.26 3.40
C GLU A 814 0.99 -37.78 2.07
N GLN A 815 0.13 -37.41 1.11
CA GLN A 815 0.56 -36.84 -0.17
C GLN A 815 1.30 -35.51 0.02
N ALA A 816 0.86 -34.67 0.96
CA ALA A 816 1.54 -33.42 1.27
C ALA A 816 2.96 -33.64 1.82
N VAL A 817 3.19 -34.70 2.61
CA VAL A 817 4.51 -35.12 3.09
C VAL A 817 5.36 -35.65 1.94
N GLU A 818 4.83 -36.52 1.08
CA GLU A 818 5.55 -37.07 -0.08
C GLU A 818 6.05 -35.97 -1.03
N VAL A 819 5.17 -35.03 -1.39
CA VAL A 819 5.55 -33.88 -2.23
C VAL A 819 6.52 -32.96 -1.49
N GLY A 820 6.27 -32.67 -0.21
CA GLY A 820 7.16 -31.86 0.62
C GLY A 820 8.58 -32.41 0.68
N GLU A 821 8.74 -33.72 0.91
CA GLU A 821 10.04 -34.40 0.93
C GLU A 821 10.74 -34.32 -0.43
N LYS A 822 10.01 -34.65 -1.51
CA LYS A 822 10.51 -34.58 -2.90
C LYS A 822 11.07 -33.20 -3.23
N TYR A 823 10.34 -32.15 -2.88
CA TYR A 823 10.72 -30.77 -3.20
C TYR A 823 11.77 -30.20 -2.25
N MET A 824 11.75 -30.53 -0.97
CA MET A 824 12.82 -30.13 -0.04
C MET A 824 14.17 -30.75 -0.39
N LYS A 825 14.19 -31.97 -0.94
CA LYS A 825 15.42 -32.58 -1.46
C LYS A 825 16.02 -31.78 -2.62
N ARG A 826 15.18 -31.14 -3.43
CA ARG A 826 15.59 -30.36 -4.61
C ARG A 826 15.87 -28.88 -4.29
N TYR A 827 15.14 -28.31 -3.34
CA TYR A 827 15.21 -26.91 -2.94
C TYR A 827 15.41 -26.79 -1.41
N PRO A 828 16.54 -27.27 -0.86
CA PRO A 828 16.73 -27.41 0.60
C PRO A 828 16.70 -26.08 1.37
N SER A 829 16.97 -24.95 0.69
CA SER A 829 16.95 -23.61 1.29
C SER A 829 15.61 -22.87 1.09
N ASN A 830 14.63 -23.46 0.40
CA ASN A 830 13.34 -22.80 0.16
C ASN A 830 12.43 -22.98 1.38
N TYR A 831 12.34 -21.94 2.20
CA TYR A 831 11.55 -21.99 3.44
C TYR A 831 10.04 -22.00 3.18
N TYR A 832 9.52 -21.52 2.04
CA TYR A 832 8.10 -21.63 1.71
C TYR A 832 7.65 -23.10 1.64
N ILE A 833 8.41 -23.94 0.92
CA ILE A 833 8.21 -25.40 0.91
C ILE A 833 8.49 -25.97 2.30
N GLY A 834 9.59 -25.56 2.93
CA GLY A 834 10.03 -26.06 4.23
C GLY A 834 8.97 -25.92 5.32
N LEU A 835 8.29 -24.77 5.40
CA LEU A 835 7.24 -24.50 6.37
C LEU A 835 5.98 -25.33 6.11
N LYS A 836 5.53 -25.45 4.85
CA LYS A 836 4.39 -26.30 4.51
C LYS A 836 4.69 -27.78 4.74
N TYR A 837 5.89 -28.23 4.40
CA TYR A 837 6.34 -29.59 4.70
C TYR A 837 6.42 -29.86 6.21
N ALA A 838 6.97 -28.92 6.99
CA ALA A 838 6.99 -29.01 8.45
C ALA A 838 5.58 -29.11 9.03
N LYS A 839 4.63 -28.32 8.52
CA LYS A 839 3.22 -28.42 8.91
C LYS A 839 2.67 -29.81 8.58
N SER A 840 2.84 -30.32 7.37
CA SER A 840 2.37 -31.66 6.99
C SER A 840 2.97 -32.77 7.86
N LEU A 841 4.27 -32.71 8.19
CA LEU A 841 4.92 -33.64 9.13
C LEU A 841 4.28 -33.58 10.52
N CYS A 842 3.99 -32.38 11.00
CA CYS A 842 3.33 -32.18 12.30
C CYS A 842 1.92 -32.77 12.32
N GLU A 843 1.17 -32.62 11.22
CA GLU A 843 -0.18 -33.17 11.10
C GLU A 843 -0.18 -34.71 11.00
N MET A 844 0.85 -35.30 10.40
CA MET A 844 1.08 -36.76 10.34
C MET A 844 1.66 -37.38 11.63
N GLY A 845 1.83 -36.60 12.70
CA GLY A 845 2.40 -37.10 13.95
C GLY A 845 3.93 -37.25 13.95
N GLN A 846 4.62 -36.80 12.90
CA GLN A 846 6.08 -36.91 12.76
C GLN A 846 6.80 -35.74 13.45
N TYR A 847 6.48 -35.50 14.72
CA TYR A 847 6.87 -34.29 15.45
C TYR A 847 8.39 -34.08 15.53
N SER A 848 9.16 -35.15 15.79
CA SER A 848 10.62 -35.04 15.89
C SER A 848 11.28 -34.65 14.56
N GLN A 849 10.74 -35.12 13.44
CA GLN A 849 11.23 -34.73 12.11
C GLN A 849 10.87 -33.29 11.79
N CYS A 850 9.62 -32.89 12.08
CA CYS A 850 9.15 -31.51 11.97
C CYS A 850 10.05 -30.54 12.74
N ILE A 851 10.30 -30.82 14.03
CA ILE A 851 11.16 -29.97 14.88
C ILE A 851 12.59 -29.94 14.37
N SER A 852 13.15 -31.08 13.93
CA SER A 852 14.50 -31.10 13.36
C SER A 852 14.61 -30.29 12.06
N LEU A 853 13.57 -30.27 11.23
CA LEU A 853 13.53 -29.47 10.01
C LEU A 853 13.50 -27.97 10.35
N LEU A 854 12.59 -27.57 11.23
CA LEU A 854 12.44 -26.18 11.68
C LEU A 854 13.72 -25.64 12.33
N ASN A 855 14.40 -26.43 13.17
CA ASN A 855 15.66 -26.02 13.81
C ASN A 855 16.83 -25.78 12.83
N LYS A 856 16.76 -26.34 11.62
CA LYS A 856 17.81 -26.20 10.58
C LYS A 856 17.46 -25.16 9.51
N MET A 857 16.22 -24.68 9.51
CA MET A 857 15.70 -23.73 8.53
C MET A 857 16.06 -22.31 8.94
N SER A 858 16.26 -21.45 7.94
CA SER A 858 16.30 -20.00 8.13
C SER A 858 15.15 -19.38 7.35
N VAL A 859 14.28 -18.66 8.05
CA VAL A 859 13.10 -18.00 7.48
C VAL A 859 13.39 -16.50 7.45
N LEU A 860 13.29 -15.91 6.26
CA LEU A 860 13.19 -14.47 6.11
C LEU A 860 11.70 -14.11 6.14
N PRO A 861 11.20 -13.53 7.25
CA PRO A 861 9.77 -13.29 7.41
C PRO A 861 9.30 -12.15 6.51
N ASN A 862 8.03 -12.21 6.12
CA ASN A 862 7.30 -11.02 5.70
C ASN A 862 6.73 -10.29 6.93
N GLU A 863 6.21 -9.08 6.74
CA GLU A 863 5.59 -8.33 7.85
C GLU A 863 4.44 -9.13 8.48
N GLY A 864 4.54 -9.38 9.80
CA GLY A 864 3.53 -10.14 10.55
C GLY A 864 3.63 -11.67 10.43
N ALA A 865 4.65 -12.23 9.77
CA ALA A 865 4.83 -13.69 9.70
C ALA A 865 4.96 -14.35 11.08
N TYR A 866 4.12 -15.36 11.32
CA TYR A 866 4.15 -16.16 12.56
C TYR A 866 4.09 -17.68 12.31
N GLU A 867 3.92 -18.13 11.05
CA GLU A 867 3.66 -19.54 10.71
C GLU A 867 4.74 -20.48 11.24
N GLY A 868 6.04 -20.15 11.06
CA GLY A 868 7.13 -21.00 11.53
C GLY A 868 7.08 -21.28 13.02
N ARG A 869 6.80 -20.24 13.82
CA ARG A 869 6.62 -20.37 15.28
C ARG A 869 5.37 -21.13 15.65
N ALA A 870 4.25 -20.92 14.94
CA ALA A 870 3.02 -21.65 15.18
C ALA A 870 3.21 -23.16 14.99
N VAL A 871 3.87 -23.57 13.89
CA VAL A 871 4.18 -24.99 13.63
C VAL A 871 5.16 -25.55 14.65
N TYR A 872 6.22 -24.81 14.99
CA TYR A 872 7.20 -25.23 16.01
C TYR A 872 6.56 -25.47 17.37
N ARG A 873 5.71 -24.55 17.82
CA ARG A 873 4.96 -24.66 19.07
C ARG A 873 4.04 -25.88 19.05
N ALA A 874 3.26 -26.03 17.98
CA ALA A 874 2.32 -27.14 17.81
C ALA A 874 3.03 -28.49 17.87
N ALA A 875 4.12 -28.68 17.11
CA ALA A 875 4.86 -29.93 17.07
C ALA A 875 5.44 -30.31 18.45
N ASN A 876 5.95 -29.33 19.20
CA ASN A 876 6.46 -29.57 20.56
C ASN A 876 5.33 -29.92 21.54
N LEU A 877 4.19 -29.22 21.48
CA LEU A 877 3.04 -29.52 22.34
C LEU A 877 2.42 -30.89 22.04
N TYR A 878 2.27 -31.26 20.76
CA TYR A 878 1.77 -32.58 20.39
C TYR A 878 2.73 -33.69 20.81
N ARG A 879 4.04 -33.49 20.63
CA ARG A 879 5.05 -34.42 21.17
C ARG A 879 4.96 -34.52 22.69
N ALA A 880 4.72 -33.42 23.40
CA ALA A 880 4.55 -33.45 24.85
C ALA A 880 3.35 -34.32 25.27
N ILE A 881 2.22 -34.19 24.58
CA ILE A 881 1.01 -35.00 24.82
C ILE A 881 1.29 -36.48 24.56
N GLU A 882 1.93 -36.80 23.43
CA GLU A 882 2.31 -38.19 23.10
C GLU A 882 3.22 -38.79 24.18
N GLN A 883 4.29 -38.08 24.55
CA GLN A 883 5.23 -38.55 25.56
C GLN A 883 4.58 -38.67 26.95
N LEU A 884 3.66 -37.77 27.30
CA LEU A 884 2.89 -37.85 28.53
C LEU A 884 2.01 -39.11 28.57
N ASN A 885 1.36 -39.45 27.46
CA ASN A 885 0.55 -40.66 27.32
C ASN A 885 1.40 -41.94 27.39
N LEU A 886 2.63 -41.89 26.88
CA LEU A 886 3.60 -42.99 26.96
C LEU A 886 4.29 -43.10 28.33
N GLY A 887 4.07 -42.17 29.26
CA GLY A 887 4.72 -42.15 30.58
C GLY A 887 6.14 -41.58 30.60
N ASN A 888 6.59 -40.97 29.50
CA ASN A 888 7.93 -40.37 29.36
C ASN A 888 7.94 -38.92 29.86
N TYR A 889 7.81 -38.74 31.18
CA TYR A 889 7.57 -37.44 31.80
C TYR A 889 8.69 -36.40 31.57
N GLU A 890 9.96 -36.80 31.58
CA GLU A 890 11.09 -35.89 31.31
C GLU A 890 11.06 -35.37 29.87
N SER A 891 10.81 -36.24 28.90
CA SER A 891 10.67 -35.88 27.48
C SER A 891 9.44 -35.01 27.21
N ALA A 892 8.34 -35.29 27.92
CA ALA A 892 7.14 -34.46 27.87
C ALA A 892 7.43 -33.04 28.39
N MET A 893 8.06 -32.92 29.56
CA MET A 893 8.45 -31.64 30.16
C MET A 893 9.39 -30.85 29.25
N LYS A 894 10.42 -31.50 28.71
CA LYS A 894 11.34 -30.85 27.75
C LYS A 894 10.61 -30.31 26.52
N SER A 895 9.62 -31.04 26.00
CA SER A 895 8.84 -30.59 24.86
C SER A 895 7.92 -29.41 25.22
N VAL A 896 7.36 -29.39 26.44
CA VAL A 896 6.64 -28.21 26.96
C VAL A 896 7.56 -27.00 27.06
N GLU A 897 8.76 -27.16 27.63
CA GLU A 897 9.76 -26.08 27.72
C GLU A 897 10.21 -25.57 26.34
N ASP A 898 10.47 -26.48 25.40
CA ASP A 898 10.82 -26.12 24.03
C ASP A 898 9.69 -25.33 23.35
N SER A 899 8.42 -25.70 23.59
CA SER A 899 7.27 -24.97 23.02
C SER A 899 7.15 -23.51 23.49
N LYS A 900 7.73 -23.15 24.64
CA LYS A 900 7.77 -21.77 25.17
C LYS A 900 8.82 -20.89 24.46
N LYS A 901 9.74 -21.48 23.69
CA LYS A 901 10.83 -20.75 23.00
C LYS A 901 10.31 -19.96 21.80
N TRP A 902 11.08 -18.95 21.39
CA TRP A 902 10.83 -18.10 20.21
C TRP A 902 12.07 -18.12 19.33
N PRO A 903 12.21 -19.13 18.44
CA PRO A 903 13.43 -19.31 17.65
C PRO A 903 13.53 -18.25 16.55
N GLU A 904 14.54 -17.36 16.64
CA GLU A 904 14.71 -16.26 15.67
C GLU A 904 15.03 -16.75 14.26
N ASN A 905 15.61 -17.95 14.11
CA ASN A 905 15.82 -18.57 12.80
C ASN A 905 14.50 -18.86 12.05
N LEU A 906 13.36 -18.82 12.74
CA LEU A 906 12.03 -18.93 12.14
C LEU A 906 11.39 -17.56 11.83
N GLY A 907 12.19 -16.48 11.85
CA GLY A 907 11.74 -15.13 11.49
C GLY A 907 10.84 -14.48 12.53
N VAL A 908 10.92 -14.90 13.80
CA VAL A 908 10.09 -14.34 14.88
C VAL A 908 10.93 -13.83 16.03
N GLY A 909 10.47 -12.75 16.67
CA GLY A 909 11.01 -12.29 17.96
C GLY A 909 10.03 -12.55 19.11
N LYS A 910 10.52 -12.57 20.34
CA LYS A 910 9.70 -12.80 21.54
C LYS A 910 8.88 -11.54 21.93
N PRO A 911 7.54 -11.63 22.08
CA PRO A 911 6.71 -10.55 22.63
C PRO A 911 6.98 -10.31 24.12
N TYR A 912 6.31 -9.29 24.71
CA TYR A 912 6.32 -9.13 26.16
C TYR A 912 5.67 -10.33 26.87
N ASP A 913 6.19 -10.69 28.04
CA ASP A 913 5.72 -11.87 28.78
C ASP A 913 4.22 -11.83 29.10
N ASN A 914 3.65 -10.64 29.31
CA ASN A 914 2.22 -10.45 29.58
C ASN A 914 1.32 -10.61 28.34
N MET A 915 1.89 -10.69 27.14
CA MET A 915 1.17 -10.95 25.88
C MET A 915 1.20 -12.43 25.48
N ILE A 916 1.98 -13.26 26.17
CA ILE A 916 2.14 -14.68 25.82
C ILE A 916 1.13 -15.52 26.62
N ASP A 917 0.17 -16.10 25.92
CA ASP A 917 -0.73 -17.10 26.50
C ASP A 917 -0.04 -18.46 26.63
N ASN A 918 0.46 -18.75 27.84
CA ASN A 918 1.10 -20.02 28.20
C ASN A 918 0.13 -21.01 28.88
N ARG A 919 -1.20 -20.80 28.83
CA ARG A 919 -2.15 -21.65 29.57
C ARG A 919 -2.05 -23.11 29.17
N LEU A 920 -1.89 -23.41 27.89
CA LEU A 920 -1.79 -24.79 27.39
C LEU A 920 -0.50 -25.46 27.86
N GLU A 921 0.63 -24.77 27.73
CA GLU A 921 1.93 -25.20 28.22
C GLU A 921 1.88 -25.50 29.72
N ASN A 922 1.36 -24.55 30.50
CA ASN A 922 1.24 -24.68 31.96
C ASN A 922 0.26 -25.80 32.34
N TYR A 923 -0.85 -25.96 31.62
CA TYR A 923 -1.79 -27.05 31.88
C TYR A 923 -1.14 -28.42 31.64
N LEU A 924 -0.38 -28.59 30.56
CA LEU A 924 0.38 -29.82 30.32
C LEU A 924 1.46 -30.05 31.39
N GLU A 925 2.14 -28.98 31.82
CA GLU A 925 3.12 -29.02 32.91
C GLU A 925 2.49 -29.54 34.22
N ALA A 926 1.28 -29.07 34.55
CA ALA A 926 0.51 -29.56 35.69
C ALA A 926 0.14 -31.04 35.54
N LYS A 927 -0.22 -31.51 34.33
CA LYS A 927 -0.50 -32.94 34.09
C LYS A 927 0.74 -33.81 34.27
N VAL A 928 1.91 -33.34 33.87
CA VAL A 928 3.19 -34.03 34.12
C VAL A 928 3.45 -34.11 35.63
N ALA A 929 3.34 -33.01 36.36
CA ALA A 929 3.55 -32.96 37.81
C ALA A 929 2.60 -33.92 38.56
N LYS A 930 1.31 -33.92 38.19
CA LYS A 930 0.30 -34.85 38.71
C LYS A 930 0.70 -36.32 38.52
N LYS A 931 1.18 -36.68 37.32
CA LYS A 931 1.60 -38.05 36.99
C LYS A 931 2.90 -38.44 37.70
N GLN A 932 3.77 -37.49 38.01
CA GLN A 932 4.97 -37.68 38.83
C GLN A 932 4.68 -37.71 40.35
N GLY A 933 3.44 -37.44 40.78
CA GLY A 933 3.05 -37.42 42.19
C GLY A 933 3.40 -36.12 42.93
N ASP A 934 3.85 -35.08 42.22
CA ASP A 934 4.16 -33.78 42.79
C ASP A 934 2.90 -32.91 42.88
N ARG A 935 2.09 -33.18 43.91
CA ARG A 935 0.81 -32.49 44.14
C ARG A 935 0.98 -31.00 44.42
N GLN A 936 2.10 -30.61 45.05
CA GLN A 936 2.35 -29.20 45.34
C GLN A 936 2.56 -28.43 44.05
N LYS A 937 3.47 -28.89 43.20
CA LYS A 937 3.76 -28.27 41.89
C LYS A 937 2.54 -28.29 40.96
N GLU A 938 1.77 -29.37 40.95
CA GLU A 938 0.50 -29.44 40.20
C GLU A 938 -0.45 -28.30 40.59
N LEU A 939 -0.70 -28.12 41.88
CA LEU A 939 -1.64 -27.10 42.39
C LEU A 939 -1.14 -25.67 42.13
N GLU A 940 0.16 -25.44 42.28
CA GLU A 940 0.79 -24.14 41.99
C GLU A 940 0.59 -23.76 40.51
N ILE A 941 0.85 -24.69 39.58
CA ILE A 941 0.73 -24.42 38.14
C ILE A 941 -0.74 -24.31 37.71
N LEU A 942 -1.64 -25.17 38.22
CA LEU A 942 -3.08 -25.05 37.93
C LEU A 942 -3.62 -23.69 38.38
N SER A 943 -3.11 -23.15 39.50
CA SER A 943 -3.47 -21.80 39.97
C SER A 943 -3.04 -20.71 38.98
N LEU A 944 -1.89 -20.86 38.30
CA LEU A 944 -1.47 -19.94 37.24
C LEU A 944 -2.41 -20.01 36.02
N VAL A 945 -2.84 -21.21 35.61
CA VAL A 945 -3.78 -21.41 34.49
C VAL A 945 -5.17 -20.84 34.82
N ALA A 946 -5.66 -21.09 36.03
CA ALA A 946 -6.96 -20.63 36.51
C ALA A 946 -7.03 -19.09 36.64
N ASN A 947 -5.95 -18.46 37.10
CA ASN A 947 -5.90 -17.01 37.36
C ASN A 947 -5.45 -16.16 36.15
N TYR A 948 -5.31 -16.76 34.97
CA TYR A 948 -4.94 -16.03 33.75
C TYR A 948 -5.97 -14.93 33.45
N LYS A 949 -5.50 -13.72 33.17
CA LYS A 949 -6.36 -12.58 32.84
C LYS A 949 -6.53 -12.51 31.33
N PHE A 950 -7.77 -12.69 30.85
CA PHE A 950 -8.10 -12.69 29.43
C PHE A 950 -8.88 -11.43 29.01
N SER A 951 -8.90 -11.14 27.70
CA SER A 951 -9.64 -10.02 27.12
C SER A 951 -11.15 -10.16 27.34
N ARG A 952 -11.84 -9.04 27.53
CA ARG A 952 -13.31 -9.01 27.65
C ARG A 952 -14.02 -8.81 26.31
N GLU A 953 -13.27 -8.51 25.25
CA GLU A 953 -13.80 -8.09 23.94
C GLU A 953 -14.06 -9.26 23.00
N TYR A 954 -13.26 -10.32 23.08
CA TYR A 954 -13.38 -11.53 22.26
C TYR A 954 -13.14 -12.80 23.07
N PHE A 955 -13.67 -13.92 22.61
CA PHE A 955 -13.47 -15.21 23.25
C PHE A 955 -12.19 -15.91 22.77
N GLU A 956 -11.45 -16.48 23.72
CA GLU A 956 -10.26 -17.30 23.47
C GLU A 956 -10.50 -18.71 23.97
N SER A 957 -10.24 -19.71 23.14
CA SER A 957 -10.40 -21.13 23.49
C SER A 957 -9.57 -21.57 24.70
N GLY A 958 -8.45 -20.88 24.99
CA GLY A 958 -7.66 -21.08 26.21
C GLY A 958 -8.46 -20.90 27.50
N ASN A 959 -9.59 -20.18 27.46
CA ASN A 959 -10.50 -20.03 28.60
C ASN A 959 -11.04 -21.38 29.10
N LEU A 960 -11.18 -22.38 28.22
CA LEU A 960 -11.52 -23.75 28.58
C LEU A 960 -10.53 -24.33 29.60
N LEU A 961 -9.23 -24.10 29.40
CA LEU A 961 -8.19 -24.58 30.32
C LEU A 961 -8.29 -23.94 31.69
N SER A 962 -8.62 -22.64 31.75
CA SER A 962 -8.85 -21.94 33.01
C SER A 962 -10.04 -22.54 33.76
N ALA A 963 -11.12 -22.91 33.06
CA ALA A 963 -12.31 -23.53 33.68
C ALA A 963 -11.98 -24.93 34.24
N LEU A 964 -11.27 -25.74 33.47
CA LEU A 964 -10.85 -27.07 33.89
C LEU A 964 -9.86 -27.02 35.05
N ALA A 965 -8.94 -26.04 35.05
CA ALA A 965 -8.02 -25.83 36.16
C ALA A 965 -8.77 -25.44 37.45
N LEU A 966 -9.78 -24.58 37.38
CA LEU A 966 -10.64 -24.26 38.53
C LEU A 966 -11.37 -25.49 39.08
N GLN A 967 -11.91 -26.35 38.22
CA GLN A 967 -12.52 -27.62 38.64
C GLN A 967 -11.49 -28.51 39.37
N GLU A 968 -10.28 -28.65 38.84
CA GLU A 968 -9.22 -29.47 39.45
C GLU A 968 -8.65 -28.91 40.76
N LEU A 969 -8.77 -27.59 40.96
CA LEU A 969 -8.48 -26.90 42.22
C LEU A 969 -9.64 -27.00 43.24
N GLY A 970 -10.79 -27.56 42.86
CA GLY A 970 -11.98 -27.66 43.71
C GLY A 970 -12.88 -26.42 43.71
N LYS A 971 -12.63 -25.44 42.85
CA LYS A 971 -13.38 -24.18 42.71
C LYS A 971 -14.50 -24.29 41.68
N VAL A 972 -15.36 -25.30 41.81
CA VAL A 972 -16.37 -25.66 40.78
C VAL A 972 -17.36 -24.50 40.52
N SER A 973 -17.81 -23.81 41.56
CA SER A 973 -18.74 -22.67 41.40
C SER A 973 -18.13 -21.54 40.55
N GLU A 974 -16.85 -21.20 40.75
CA GLU A 974 -16.16 -20.17 39.96
C GLU A 974 -16.05 -20.60 38.48
N ALA A 975 -15.81 -21.89 38.23
CA ALA A 975 -15.72 -22.45 36.88
C ALA A 975 -17.07 -22.41 36.14
N ASP A 976 -18.15 -22.83 36.82
CA ASP A 976 -19.51 -22.85 36.26
C ASP A 976 -20.01 -21.43 35.92
N ASP A 977 -19.74 -20.46 36.79
CA ASP A 977 -20.06 -19.06 36.55
C ASP A 977 -19.32 -18.51 35.32
N MET A 978 -18.04 -18.86 35.18
CA MET A 978 -17.23 -18.43 34.03
C MET A 978 -17.78 -18.98 32.70
N VAL A 979 -18.09 -20.28 32.65
CA VAL A 979 -18.65 -20.92 31.43
C VAL A 979 -20.00 -20.32 31.07
N LYS A 980 -20.87 -20.07 32.07
CA LYS A 980 -22.16 -19.42 31.87
C LYS A 980 -22.03 -18.02 31.26
N ILE A 981 -21.03 -17.25 31.68
CA ILE A 981 -20.76 -15.91 31.12
C ILE A 981 -20.39 -15.99 29.63
N TRP A 982 -19.62 -17.00 29.21
CA TRP A 982 -19.24 -17.16 27.80
C TRP A 982 -20.47 -17.32 26.91
N SER A 983 -21.38 -18.23 27.27
CA SER A 983 -22.60 -18.49 26.49
C SER A 983 -23.55 -17.30 26.43
N ILE A 984 -23.54 -16.42 27.43
CA ILE A 984 -24.35 -15.18 27.43
C ILE A 984 -23.74 -14.13 26.50
N ARG A 985 -22.41 -13.96 26.54
CA ARG A 985 -21.72 -12.91 25.79
C ARG A 985 -21.52 -13.24 24.32
N PHE A 986 -21.31 -14.51 24.01
CA PHE A 986 -20.96 -14.99 22.68
C PHE A 986 -21.86 -16.17 22.26
N PRO A 987 -23.19 -16.01 22.26
CA PRO A 987 -24.13 -17.13 22.09
C PRO A 987 -24.00 -17.82 20.72
N ASN A 988 -23.59 -17.07 19.70
CA ASN A 988 -23.45 -17.54 18.33
C ASN A 988 -22.00 -17.93 17.96
N ASP A 989 -21.04 -17.81 18.87
CA ASP A 989 -19.65 -18.19 18.60
C ASP A 989 -19.50 -19.72 18.71
N GLN A 990 -19.20 -20.36 17.59
CA GLN A 990 -19.03 -21.82 17.53
C GLN A 990 -17.88 -22.32 18.41
N LYS A 991 -16.81 -21.53 18.62
CA LYS A 991 -15.72 -21.90 19.52
C LYS A 991 -16.19 -21.92 20.98
N VAL A 992 -17.08 -21.00 21.35
CA VAL A 992 -17.71 -20.95 22.67
C VAL A 992 -18.61 -22.15 22.89
N GLN A 993 -19.43 -22.49 21.90
CA GLN A 993 -20.29 -23.67 21.95
C GLN A 993 -19.46 -24.94 22.10
N TRP A 994 -18.37 -25.08 21.33
CA TRP A 994 -17.44 -26.20 21.44
C TRP A 994 -16.80 -26.27 22.84
N CYS A 995 -16.23 -25.16 23.35
CA CYS A 995 -15.60 -25.13 24.67
C CYS A 995 -16.59 -25.49 25.79
N THR A 996 -17.83 -24.99 25.69
CA THR A 996 -18.92 -25.28 26.64
C THR A 996 -19.27 -26.76 26.62
N ALA A 997 -19.39 -27.36 25.43
CA ALA A 997 -19.66 -28.79 25.26
C ALA A 997 -18.53 -29.65 25.87
N ILE A 998 -17.26 -29.30 25.62
CA ILE A 998 -16.12 -29.98 26.24
C ILE A 998 -16.16 -29.88 27.77
N TYR A 999 -16.41 -28.70 28.32
CA TYR A 999 -16.49 -28.49 29.77
C TYR A 999 -17.57 -29.37 30.42
N HIS A 1000 -18.73 -29.52 29.77
CA HIS A 1000 -19.81 -30.39 30.24
C HIS A 1000 -19.66 -31.87 29.84
N LYS A 1001 -18.56 -32.24 29.16
CA LYS A 1001 -18.29 -33.60 28.65
C LYS A 1001 -19.32 -34.09 27.62
N GLU A 1002 -19.90 -33.17 26.86
CA GLU A 1002 -20.86 -33.43 25.79
C GLU A 1002 -20.14 -33.61 24.44
N TYR A 1003 -19.35 -34.67 24.30
CA TYR A 1003 -18.43 -34.87 23.16
C TYR A 1003 -19.14 -34.91 21.79
N ASP A 1004 -20.34 -35.49 21.71
CA ASP A 1004 -21.11 -35.55 20.45
C ASP A 1004 -21.47 -34.15 19.92
N LYS A 1005 -21.86 -33.23 20.83
CA LYS A 1005 -22.14 -31.83 20.48
C LYS A 1005 -20.87 -31.10 20.08
N ALA A 1006 -19.76 -31.36 20.77
CA ALA A 1006 -18.47 -30.78 20.41
C ALA A 1006 -18.03 -31.20 19.00
N ILE A 1007 -18.23 -32.47 18.61
CA ILE A 1007 -17.96 -32.96 17.26
C ILE A 1007 -18.85 -32.26 16.23
N GLU A 1008 -20.12 -32.01 16.55
CA GLU A 1008 -21.05 -31.29 15.67
C GLU A 1008 -20.60 -29.84 15.42
N CYS A 1009 -20.19 -29.11 16.47
CA CYS A 1009 -19.64 -27.75 16.34
C CYS A 1009 -18.41 -27.66 15.43
N LEU A 1010 -17.62 -28.74 15.31
CA LEU A 1010 -16.44 -28.75 14.42
C LEU A 1010 -16.81 -28.91 12.94
N LYS A 1011 -18.00 -29.44 12.62
CA LYS A 1011 -18.44 -29.68 11.23
C LYS A 1011 -18.88 -28.40 10.50
N SER A 1012 -19.30 -27.37 11.23
CA SER A 1012 -19.81 -26.09 10.70
C SER A 1012 -18.74 -25.00 10.56
N ARG A 1013 -17.46 -25.34 10.75
CA ARG A 1013 -16.32 -24.40 10.94
C ARG A 1013 -15.95 -23.54 9.72
N LYS A 1014 -16.57 -23.74 8.54
CA LYS A 1014 -16.19 -23.08 7.29
C LYS A 1014 -17.05 -21.84 6.99
N GLU A 1015 -16.91 -20.78 7.76
CA GLU A 1015 -17.36 -19.44 7.34
C GLU A 1015 -16.18 -18.47 7.34
N GLN A 1016 -15.86 -17.91 6.18
CA GLN A 1016 -14.84 -16.87 6.02
C GLN A 1016 -15.40 -15.53 6.52
N ILE A 1017 -14.61 -14.81 7.31
CA ILE A 1017 -14.85 -13.40 7.59
C ILE A 1017 -14.54 -12.60 6.32
N ASP A 1018 -15.41 -11.67 5.95
CA ASP A 1018 -15.22 -10.77 4.80
C ASP A 1018 -14.09 -9.76 5.07
N SER A 1019 -12.83 -10.20 5.06
CA SER A 1019 -11.65 -9.32 5.13
C SER A 1019 -11.05 -9.09 3.74
N THR A 1020 -10.20 -8.08 3.59
CA THR A 1020 -9.35 -7.96 2.40
C THR A 1020 -8.20 -8.97 2.47
N PRO A 1021 -7.56 -9.32 1.33
CA PRO A 1021 -6.42 -10.23 1.31
C PRO A 1021 -5.19 -9.78 2.12
N TRP A 1022 -5.09 -8.49 2.45
CA TRP A 1022 -3.96 -7.89 3.17
C TRP A 1022 -4.22 -7.67 4.67
N GLU A 1023 -5.39 -8.08 5.18
CA GLU A 1023 -5.73 -7.94 6.59
C GLU A 1023 -5.39 -9.18 7.40
N ASN A 1024 -4.71 -8.95 8.53
CA ASN A 1024 -4.54 -9.97 9.55
C ASN A 1024 -5.85 -10.10 10.35
N SER A 1025 -6.63 -11.15 10.07
CA SER A 1025 -7.79 -11.50 10.92
C SER A 1025 -7.34 -12.11 12.24
N PHE A 1026 -8.08 -11.84 13.33
CA PHE A 1026 -7.80 -12.45 14.64
C PHE A 1026 -7.92 -13.98 14.55
N TYR A 1027 -6.81 -14.68 14.83
CA TYR A 1027 -6.74 -16.14 14.81
C TYR A 1027 -6.50 -16.68 16.23
N ASP A 1028 -7.46 -17.46 16.73
CA ASP A 1028 -7.31 -18.20 18.00
C ASP A 1028 -6.37 -19.39 17.80
N SER A 1029 -5.07 -19.14 18.02
CA SER A 1029 -4.01 -20.13 17.81
C SER A 1029 -4.04 -21.33 18.78
N ASN A 1030 -4.82 -21.27 19.85
CA ASN A 1030 -4.94 -22.36 20.82
C ASN A 1030 -6.02 -23.37 20.44
N PHE A 1031 -7.02 -22.98 19.64
CA PHE A 1031 -8.20 -23.81 19.43
C PHE A 1031 -7.86 -25.17 18.80
N ASP A 1032 -7.07 -25.18 17.71
CA ASP A 1032 -6.66 -26.43 17.05
C ASP A 1032 -5.85 -27.35 17.96
N LEU A 1033 -5.00 -26.76 18.82
CA LEU A 1033 -4.20 -27.51 19.79
C LEU A 1033 -5.08 -28.14 20.87
N LEU A 1034 -6.10 -27.41 21.33
CA LEU A 1034 -7.06 -27.89 22.32
C LEU A 1034 -7.94 -29.00 21.76
N VAL A 1035 -8.43 -28.87 20.53
CA VAL A 1035 -9.22 -29.93 19.88
C VAL A 1035 -8.46 -31.26 19.92
N ARG A 1036 -7.17 -31.24 19.57
CA ARG A 1036 -6.32 -32.44 19.66
C ARG A 1036 -6.06 -32.92 21.08
N LEU A 1037 -5.90 -32.02 22.05
CA LEU A 1037 -5.70 -32.39 23.45
C LEU A 1037 -6.85 -33.26 23.99
N PHE A 1038 -8.08 -32.99 23.53
CA PHE A 1038 -9.27 -33.75 23.95
C PHE A 1038 -9.61 -34.94 23.04
N GLY A 1039 -8.78 -35.23 22.02
CA GLY A 1039 -8.89 -36.44 21.19
C GLY A 1039 -10.14 -36.50 20.31
N LEU A 1040 -10.64 -35.34 19.85
CA LEU A 1040 -11.81 -35.22 18.97
C LEU A 1040 -11.44 -34.93 17.51
#